data_AF-J1ZQF3-F1
#
_entry.id   AF-J1ZQF3-F1
#
_cell.length_a   1.000
_cell.length_b   1.000
_cell.length_c   1.000
_cell.angle_alpha   90.00
_cell.angle_beta   90.00
_cell.angle_gamma   90.00
#
_symmetry.space_group_name_H-M   'P 1'
#
loop_
_entity.id
_entity.type
_entity.pdbx_description
1 polymer ?
#
loop_
_entity_poly.entity_id
_entity_poly.type
_entity_poly.pdbx_seq_one_letter_code
_entity_poly.pdbx_strand_id
1 'polypeptide(L)'
;MVPLLADAPAQLLPARELMAFTLACHIILVPFGVALPLITLVMHHRGLRRHDPAALLLARRWSAVMAVQFAVGVVTGTVLSFEFGLLWPGLMGKWGGVFGIGFGVEAWAFFLEAVLIAIYLYGWRRLKPRTHFLLGLPLPVVALLGAFGILAANSWMNTPQGFTLDAAGKPVHVQVWSAIFTPIFGPQYWHFVVAMLITAGYTVAGVYAVGWLRGRRDRYHRLGFTVPFTLAAVFTPVQFLLGDSLARSVFHKQPVKFAATEIVWRTDTRVPEYIFGRLHPDGSISGGIKIPQFDSILAGFTPDTKVTGLTSVPASDRPTATQATIVHWAFDLMVVLGSLLILLALWYGWGRPRRRRLPASPWFFRGAACAGVASVVAVECGWITAEVGRQPWIVYQHMRIGEAVTATRAGSLWIMLGLVVVVYVFIFGSLLAVLLKMRAGWRLADGHRPAGERREAPETDTPYGPRAGVVAGPPRSGDTGAGRTHRGRPAVMPAVIAVVLLLAVAAYACAGGTDYGAGFWDLTAGGAERGKRPRWLIDHAMAPVWEVNNVWLVFIFVLMWTGFPVFFQTVFSAMWLPLALAAIGLVLRGAGFALRKPLRRIAGRRLYGAVFAISSLLTPFFLGAAVGGIASGRAVPGTEASAHAWSNPTSILFGLIAIVSTAFLGAVFLAGDAVRFGAPDLVGYFRWRALGSLVALAVLAAIMLTVTRSDAPHVWHGLTHGVGLGLVILAGVCSLATGWLLLRRSGAWPRITAVGVVAAAVLAWGAAQRPYLIPTSLTVADGAAAASSLRWLGLVTLVAALVVGPALALLYWLDTHGELEPLSDADLRTEPDHEDPTG
;
A
#
# COMPACT_ATOMS: atom_id res chain seq x y z
N MET A 1 -13.93 -18.50 -23.36
CA MET A 1 -13.91 -17.02 -23.22
C MET A 1 -14.40 -16.45 -24.55
N VAL A 2 -15.30 -15.46 -24.55
CA VAL A 2 -16.19 -15.02 -25.67
C VAL A 2 -17.43 -15.92 -25.79
N PRO A 3 -18.68 -15.43 -25.55
CA PRO A 3 -19.17 -14.06 -25.60
C PRO A 3 -19.64 -13.55 -24.22
N LEU A 4 -18.84 -12.70 -23.58
CA LEU A 4 -19.32 -11.87 -22.46
C LEU A 4 -19.73 -10.52 -23.07
N LEU A 5 -21.04 -10.34 -23.25
CA LEU A 5 -21.74 -9.07 -23.44
C LEU A 5 -21.55 -8.40 -24.83
N ALA A 6 -22.49 -8.65 -25.75
CA ALA A 6 -22.60 -7.88 -27.01
C ALA A 6 -22.89 -6.38 -26.77
N ASP A 7 -23.38 -6.01 -25.59
CA ASP A 7 -23.75 -4.64 -25.21
C ASP A 7 -22.77 -3.96 -24.22
N ALA A 8 -21.63 -4.58 -23.92
CA ALA A 8 -20.65 -3.98 -23.00
C ALA A 8 -19.54 -3.20 -23.75
N PRO A 9 -19.02 -2.12 -23.16
CA PRO A 9 -17.83 -1.45 -23.69
C PRO A 9 -16.67 -2.43 -23.86
N ALA A 10 -15.99 -2.40 -25.01
CA ALA A 10 -14.92 -3.35 -25.35
C ALA A 10 -13.77 -3.37 -24.32
N GLN A 11 -13.56 -2.25 -23.64
CA GLN A 11 -12.53 -2.07 -22.61
C GLN A 11 -12.93 -2.59 -21.23
N LEU A 12 -14.20 -2.98 -21.03
CA LEU A 12 -14.72 -3.43 -19.74
C LEU A 12 -14.03 -4.70 -19.24
N LEU A 13 -13.89 -5.70 -20.11
CA LEU A 13 -13.28 -6.99 -19.75
C LEU A 13 -11.81 -6.81 -19.31
N PRO A 14 -10.91 -6.21 -20.11
CA PRO A 14 -9.52 -6.03 -19.69
C PRO A 14 -9.38 -5.16 -18.43
N ALA A 15 -10.22 -4.14 -18.23
CA ALA A 15 -10.21 -3.34 -17.00
C ALA A 15 -10.55 -4.18 -15.76
N ARG A 16 -11.53 -5.09 -15.89
CA ARG A 16 -11.92 -6.00 -14.81
C ARG A 16 -10.84 -7.04 -14.51
N GLU A 17 -10.26 -7.65 -15.54
CA GLU A 17 -9.20 -8.66 -15.35
C GLU A 17 -7.95 -8.04 -14.73
N LEU A 18 -7.59 -6.81 -15.15
CA LEU A 18 -6.49 -6.06 -14.54
C LEU A 18 -6.72 -5.79 -13.06
N MET A 19 -7.85 -5.16 -12.70
CA MET A 19 -8.18 -4.88 -11.30
C MET A 19 -8.32 -6.17 -10.47
N ALA A 20 -8.90 -7.24 -11.03
CA ALA A 20 -9.03 -8.51 -10.34
C ALA A 20 -7.65 -9.13 -10.04
N PHE A 21 -6.74 -9.10 -11.00
CA PHE A 21 -5.38 -9.63 -10.84
C PHE A 21 -4.58 -8.87 -9.77
N THR A 22 -4.61 -7.54 -9.80
CA THR A 22 -3.87 -6.71 -8.83
C THR A 22 -4.46 -6.80 -7.43
N LEU A 23 -5.79 -6.79 -7.29
CA LEU A 23 -6.46 -6.99 -5.99
C LEU A 23 -6.17 -8.37 -5.41
N ALA A 24 -6.27 -9.43 -6.20
CA ALA A 24 -5.95 -10.80 -5.76
C ALA A 24 -4.50 -10.89 -5.28
N CYS A 25 -3.55 -10.28 -5.99
CA CYS A 25 -2.17 -10.26 -5.52
C CYS A 25 -2.01 -9.46 -4.22
N HIS A 26 -2.64 -8.29 -4.11
CA HIS A 26 -2.52 -7.45 -2.91
C HIS A 26 -3.14 -8.12 -1.68
N ILE A 27 -4.31 -8.75 -1.81
CA ILE A 27 -5.04 -9.32 -0.68
C ILE A 27 -4.33 -10.51 -0.04
N ILE A 28 -3.47 -11.23 -0.79
CA ILE A 28 -2.57 -12.24 -0.23
C ILE A 28 -1.66 -11.64 0.86
N LEU A 29 -1.25 -10.38 0.72
CA LEU A 29 -0.32 -9.71 1.63
C LEU A 29 -1.02 -9.09 2.84
N VAL A 30 -2.27 -8.66 2.68
CA VAL A 30 -3.03 -7.90 3.70
C VAL A 30 -3.14 -8.63 5.05
N PRO A 31 -3.45 -9.95 5.14
CA PRO A 31 -3.49 -10.66 6.40
C PRO A 31 -2.19 -10.53 7.22
N PHE A 32 -1.04 -10.50 6.54
CA PHE A 32 0.25 -10.39 7.19
C PHE A 32 0.50 -8.98 7.72
N GLY A 33 0.03 -7.94 7.03
CA GLY A 33 0.11 -6.55 7.51
C GLY A 33 -0.55 -6.37 8.88
N VAL A 34 -1.70 -7.00 9.11
CA VAL A 34 -2.44 -6.85 10.38
C VAL A 34 -1.97 -7.84 11.45
N ALA A 35 -1.93 -9.13 11.11
CA ALA A 35 -1.81 -10.18 12.11
C ALA A 35 -0.36 -10.55 12.44
N LEU A 36 0.59 -10.39 11.52
CA LEU A 36 2.01 -10.66 11.81
C LEU A 36 2.59 -9.70 12.86
N PRO A 37 2.31 -8.37 12.84
CA PRO A 37 2.71 -7.49 13.94
C PRO A 37 2.13 -7.93 15.28
N LEU A 38 0.85 -8.33 15.33
CA LEU A 38 0.22 -8.82 16.55
C LEU A 38 0.93 -10.06 17.09
N ILE A 39 1.14 -11.08 16.24
CA ILE A 39 1.84 -12.31 16.60
C ILE A 39 3.28 -12.02 17.07
N THR A 40 3.95 -11.07 16.42
CA THR A 40 5.29 -10.60 16.77
C THR A 40 5.33 -9.93 18.13
N LEU A 41 4.37 -9.06 18.43
CA LEU A 41 4.26 -8.38 19.73
C LEU A 41 3.92 -9.34 20.86
N VAL A 42 3.11 -10.38 20.61
CA VAL A 42 2.86 -11.44 21.59
C VAL A 42 4.15 -12.16 21.97
N MET A 43 5.02 -12.45 20.98
CA MET A 43 6.36 -13.01 21.25
C MET A 43 7.28 -12.04 21.96
N HIS A 44 7.27 -10.76 21.56
CA HIS A 44 8.08 -9.73 22.21
C HIS A 44 7.67 -9.56 23.69
N HIS A 45 6.37 -9.42 23.97
CA HIS A 45 5.82 -9.34 25.33
C HIS A 45 6.22 -10.57 26.16
N ARG A 46 6.05 -11.77 25.60
CA ARG A 46 6.47 -13.02 26.26
C ARG A 46 7.96 -13.02 26.56
N GLY A 47 8.77 -12.59 25.61
CA GLY A 47 10.22 -12.47 25.73
C GLY A 47 10.63 -11.56 26.88
N LEU A 48 10.01 -10.38 27.00
CA LEU A 48 10.25 -9.43 28.08
C LEU A 48 9.74 -9.92 29.43
N ARG A 49 8.52 -10.45 29.49
CA ARG A 49 7.88 -10.89 30.74
C ARG A 49 8.52 -12.15 31.32
N ARG A 50 8.96 -13.08 30.47
CA ARG A 50 9.50 -14.40 30.89
C ARG A 50 11.00 -14.56 30.67
N HIS A 51 11.69 -13.51 30.25
CA HIS A 51 13.11 -13.55 29.87
C HIS A 51 13.41 -14.72 28.90
N ASP A 52 12.54 -14.92 27.91
CA ASP A 52 12.60 -16.06 26.98
C ASP A 52 13.39 -15.67 25.70
N PRO A 53 14.66 -16.07 25.55
CA PRO A 53 15.50 -15.65 24.43
C PRO A 53 15.00 -16.19 23.09
N ALA A 54 14.33 -17.35 23.09
CA ALA A 54 13.75 -17.91 21.86
C ALA A 54 12.56 -17.07 21.37
N ALA A 55 11.75 -16.54 22.30
CA ALA A 55 10.62 -15.66 21.96
C ALA A 55 11.10 -14.30 21.43
N LEU A 56 12.15 -13.72 22.02
CA LEU A 56 12.75 -12.48 21.50
C LEU A 56 13.37 -12.69 20.11
N LEU A 57 14.05 -13.82 19.90
CA LEU A 57 14.61 -14.16 18.59
C LEU A 57 13.53 -14.33 17.53
N LEU A 58 12.40 -14.99 17.87
CA LEU A 58 11.24 -15.09 16.98
C LEU A 58 10.69 -13.70 16.63
N ALA A 59 10.48 -12.85 17.64
CA ALA A 59 9.96 -11.50 17.42
C ALA A 59 10.88 -10.68 16.51
N ARG A 60 12.20 -10.76 16.70
CA ARG A 60 13.18 -10.08 15.84
C ARG A 60 13.19 -10.62 14.41
N ARG A 61 13.22 -11.95 14.23
CA ARG A 61 13.19 -12.58 12.90
C ARG A 61 11.88 -12.28 12.15
N TRP A 62 10.73 -12.35 12.83
CA TRP A 62 9.43 -11.99 12.23
C TRP A 62 9.31 -10.50 11.90
N SER A 63 9.90 -9.60 12.70
CA SER A 63 9.91 -8.18 12.35
C SER A 63 10.65 -7.88 11.04
N ALA A 64 11.70 -8.64 10.72
CA ALA A 64 12.38 -8.51 9.43
C ALA A 64 11.52 -9.03 8.27
N VAL A 65 10.77 -10.12 8.47
CA VAL A 65 9.82 -10.65 7.47
C VAL A 65 8.69 -9.64 7.23
N MET A 66 8.15 -9.07 8.31
CA MET A 66 7.13 -8.02 8.28
C MET A 66 7.59 -6.81 7.45
N ALA A 67 8.85 -6.37 7.60
CA ALA A 67 9.42 -5.29 6.81
C ALA A 67 9.34 -5.54 5.29
N VAL A 68 9.78 -6.74 4.87
CA VAL A 68 9.84 -7.11 3.45
C VAL A 68 8.43 -7.27 2.88
N GLN A 69 7.53 -7.91 3.62
CA GLN A 69 6.13 -8.07 3.19
C GLN A 69 5.41 -6.72 3.11
N PHE A 70 5.61 -5.86 4.11
CA PHE A 70 5.01 -4.52 4.15
C PHE A 70 5.48 -3.67 2.96
N ALA A 71 6.78 -3.69 2.63
CA ALA A 71 7.30 -2.99 1.46
C ALA A 71 6.59 -3.41 0.16
N VAL A 72 6.41 -4.72 -0.06
CA VAL A 72 5.65 -5.21 -1.23
C VAL A 72 4.17 -4.84 -1.14
N GLY A 73 3.59 -4.83 0.06
CA GLY A 73 2.24 -4.35 0.33
C GLY A 73 2.05 -2.89 -0.07
N VAL A 74 2.98 -2.00 0.28
CA VAL A 74 2.97 -0.57 -0.10
C VAL A 74 2.99 -0.39 -1.61
N VAL A 75 3.87 -1.12 -2.31
CA VAL A 75 3.96 -1.04 -3.77
C VAL A 75 2.65 -1.47 -4.41
N THR A 76 2.14 -2.64 -4.03
CA THR A 76 0.89 -3.18 -4.60
C THR A 76 -0.34 -2.34 -4.26
N GLY A 77 -0.43 -1.78 -3.04
CA GLY A 77 -1.51 -0.85 -2.66
C GLY A 77 -1.45 0.50 -3.37
N THR A 78 -0.24 1.01 -3.63
CA THR A 78 -0.08 2.24 -4.42
C THR A 78 -0.54 2.03 -5.86
N VAL A 79 -0.25 0.87 -6.47
CA VAL A 79 -0.78 0.51 -7.80
C VAL A 79 -2.31 0.53 -7.83
N LEU A 80 -2.96 -0.05 -6.82
CA LEU A 80 -4.43 -0.04 -6.72
C LEU A 80 -4.99 1.39 -6.69
N SER A 81 -4.29 2.31 -6.01
CA SER A 81 -4.68 3.73 -5.97
C SER A 81 -4.60 4.39 -7.35
N PHE A 82 -3.61 4.00 -8.19
CA PHE A 82 -3.57 4.42 -9.59
C PHE A 82 -4.69 3.78 -10.41
N GLU A 83 -4.95 2.49 -10.23
CA GLU A 83 -5.95 1.74 -11.00
C GLU A 83 -7.38 2.23 -10.78
N PHE A 84 -7.71 2.72 -9.58
CA PHE A 84 -8.99 3.39 -9.35
C PHE A 84 -9.21 4.58 -10.31
N GLY A 85 -8.16 5.35 -10.61
CA GLY A 85 -8.24 6.43 -11.58
C GLY A 85 -8.08 5.97 -13.03
N LEU A 86 -7.14 5.07 -13.31
CA LEU A 86 -6.82 4.63 -14.67
C LEU A 86 -7.92 3.74 -15.28
N LEU A 87 -8.61 2.96 -14.46
CA LEU A 87 -9.60 1.96 -14.90
C LEU A 87 -11.03 2.41 -14.61
N TRP A 88 -11.26 3.10 -13.50
CA TRP A 88 -12.59 3.48 -13.01
C TRP A 88 -12.80 5.00 -12.83
N PRO A 89 -12.38 5.86 -13.79
CA PRO A 89 -12.49 7.30 -13.65
C PRO A 89 -13.94 7.78 -13.48
N GLY A 90 -14.92 7.11 -14.11
CA GLY A 90 -16.33 7.46 -13.98
C GLY A 90 -16.88 7.24 -12.57
N LEU A 91 -16.46 6.15 -11.90
CA LEU A 91 -16.79 5.90 -10.49
C LEU A 91 -16.19 7.00 -9.61
N MET A 92 -14.91 7.29 -9.80
CA MET A 92 -14.19 8.25 -8.95
C MET A 92 -14.70 9.67 -9.12
N GLY A 93 -15.06 10.08 -10.34
CA GLY A 93 -15.61 11.40 -10.58
C GLY A 93 -17.01 11.62 -10.02
N LYS A 94 -17.89 10.61 -10.13
CA LYS A 94 -19.28 10.71 -9.64
C LYS A 94 -19.37 10.49 -8.13
N TRP A 95 -18.67 9.48 -7.61
CA TRP A 95 -18.86 8.99 -6.25
C TRP A 95 -17.67 9.23 -5.32
N GLY A 96 -16.54 9.77 -5.81
CA GLY A 96 -15.31 9.97 -5.03
C GLY A 96 -15.53 10.74 -3.72
N GLY A 97 -16.44 11.72 -3.71
CA GLY A 97 -16.77 12.49 -2.50
C GLY A 97 -17.52 11.71 -1.41
N VAL A 98 -18.09 10.54 -1.72
CA VAL A 98 -18.73 9.63 -0.74
C VAL A 98 -17.84 8.41 -0.52
N PHE A 99 -17.44 7.75 -1.61
CA PHE A 99 -16.57 6.59 -1.64
C PHE A 99 -15.22 6.85 -0.92
N GLY A 100 -14.64 8.03 -1.13
CA GLY A 100 -13.33 8.40 -0.59
C GLY A 100 -13.31 8.66 0.92
N ILE A 101 -14.46 8.76 1.59
CA ILE A 101 -14.54 8.99 3.04
C ILE A 101 -13.84 7.87 3.83
N GLY A 102 -14.04 6.60 3.43
CA GLY A 102 -13.39 5.44 4.05
C GLY A 102 -11.87 5.44 3.80
N PHE A 103 -11.48 5.70 2.56
CA PHE A 103 -10.07 5.83 2.16
C PHE A 103 -9.33 6.97 2.88
N GLY A 104 -10.04 8.03 3.28
CA GLY A 104 -9.48 9.06 4.16
C GLY A 104 -8.89 8.45 5.42
N VAL A 105 -9.64 7.58 6.11
CA VAL A 105 -9.19 6.91 7.33
C VAL A 105 -8.06 5.93 7.06
N GLU A 106 -8.20 5.14 6.00
CA GLU A 106 -7.17 4.21 5.57
C GLU A 106 -5.83 4.91 5.31
N ALA A 107 -5.83 6.04 4.60
CA ALA A 107 -4.61 6.68 4.13
C ALA A 107 -3.67 7.09 5.27
N TRP A 108 -4.19 7.71 6.34
CA TRP A 108 -3.36 8.08 7.48
C TRP A 108 -3.05 6.91 8.40
N ALA A 109 -3.96 5.93 8.53
CA ALA A 109 -3.71 4.73 9.29
C ALA A 109 -2.57 3.93 8.65
N PHE A 110 -2.64 3.70 7.35
CA PHE A 110 -1.60 3.03 6.58
C PHE A 110 -0.25 3.77 6.64
N PHE A 111 -0.27 5.10 6.56
CA PHE A 111 0.96 5.90 6.74
C PHE A 111 1.52 5.72 8.16
N LEU A 112 0.69 5.84 9.19
CA LEU A 112 1.12 5.63 10.56
C LEU A 112 1.68 4.21 10.78
N GLU A 113 1.05 3.20 10.19
CA GLU A 113 1.52 1.81 10.21
C GLU A 113 2.92 1.70 9.61
N ALA A 114 3.15 2.28 8.42
CA ALA A 114 4.45 2.30 7.75
C ALA A 114 5.55 2.88 8.65
N VAL A 115 5.26 4.01 9.27
CA VAL A 115 6.19 4.72 10.17
C VAL A 115 6.45 3.91 11.43
N LEU A 116 5.41 3.34 12.05
CA LEU A 116 5.54 2.53 13.26
C LEU A 116 6.29 1.22 12.99
N ILE A 117 6.12 0.58 11.83
CA ILE A 117 6.88 -0.61 11.44
C ILE A 117 8.36 -0.25 11.32
N ALA A 118 8.67 0.88 10.67
CA ALA A 118 10.03 1.38 10.58
C ALA A 118 10.62 1.64 11.98
N ILE A 119 9.92 2.38 12.85
CA ILE A 119 10.33 2.62 14.25
C ILE A 119 10.55 1.29 14.98
N TYR A 120 9.67 0.30 14.79
CA TYR A 120 9.80 -1.01 15.43
C TYR A 120 11.02 -1.79 14.92
N LEU A 121 11.40 -1.66 13.64
CA LEU A 121 12.63 -2.27 13.13
C LEU A 121 13.89 -1.61 13.70
N TYR A 122 13.96 -0.28 13.68
CA TYR A 122 15.14 0.45 14.17
C TYR A 122 15.23 0.49 15.70
N GLY A 123 14.10 0.31 16.37
CA GLY A 123 13.97 0.37 17.82
C GLY A 123 14.70 -0.72 18.58
N TRP A 124 15.00 -1.87 17.97
CA TRP A 124 15.62 -3.02 18.64
C TRP A 124 16.93 -2.70 19.38
N ARG A 125 17.66 -1.66 18.95
CA ARG A 125 18.92 -1.19 19.59
C ARG A 125 18.88 0.22 20.09
N ARG A 126 18.11 1.07 19.42
CA ARG A 126 18.07 2.51 19.70
C ARG A 126 17.14 2.84 20.87
N LEU A 127 16.27 1.91 21.25
CA LEU A 127 15.27 2.11 22.29
C LEU A 127 15.43 1.12 23.43
N LYS A 128 15.09 1.57 24.64
CA LYS A 128 14.99 0.70 25.82
C LYS A 128 13.95 -0.41 25.53
N PRO A 129 14.14 -1.67 25.97
CA PRO A 129 13.27 -2.79 25.58
C PRO A 129 11.78 -2.58 25.86
N ARG A 130 11.43 -1.96 27.00
CA ARG A 130 10.03 -1.64 27.33
C ARG A 130 9.47 -0.55 26.42
N THR A 131 10.24 0.52 26.15
CA THR A 131 9.85 1.59 25.23
C THR A 131 9.65 1.07 23.82
N HIS A 132 10.54 0.18 23.37
CA HIS A 132 10.43 -0.47 22.06
C HIS A 132 9.15 -1.31 21.93
N PHE A 133 8.83 -2.11 22.95
CA PHE A 133 7.56 -2.85 22.99
C PHE A 133 6.33 -1.92 23.00
N LEU A 134 6.34 -0.87 23.84
CA LEU A 134 5.22 0.07 23.94
C LEU A 134 4.97 0.83 22.64
N LEU A 135 6.01 1.25 21.94
CA LEU A 135 5.89 1.90 20.62
C LEU A 135 5.40 0.94 19.53
N GLY A 136 5.56 -0.37 19.72
CA GLY A 136 4.98 -1.38 18.84
C GLY A 136 3.49 -1.65 19.11
N LEU A 137 2.97 -1.41 20.31
CA LEU A 137 1.58 -1.74 20.67
C LEU A 137 0.49 -1.11 19.78
N PRO A 138 0.64 0.14 19.28
CA PRO A 138 -0.34 0.72 18.37
C PRO A 138 -0.41 0.02 17.02
N LEU A 139 0.62 -0.71 16.58
CA LEU A 139 0.70 -1.28 15.22
C LEU A 139 -0.55 -2.10 14.82
N PRO A 140 -1.00 -3.12 15.58
CA PRO A 140 -2.16 -3.89 15.18
C PRO A 140 -3.45 -3.07 15.15
N VAL A 141 -3.58 -2.08 16.04
CA VAL A 141 -4.76 -1.21 16.10
C VAL A 141 -4.82 -0.32 14.85
N VAL A 142 -3.69 0.25 14.46
CA VAL A 142 -3.57 1.08 13.26
C VAL A 142 -3.82 0.27 12.00
N ALA A 143 -3.29 -0.96 11.92
CA ALA A 143 -3.57 -1.86 10.79
C ALA A 143 -5.06 -2.23 10.68
N LEU A 144 -5.76 -2.41 11.82
CA LEU A 144 -7.21 -2.61 11.86
C LEU A 144 -8.01 -1.37 11.44
N LEU A 145 -7.49 -0.16 11.71
CA LEU A 145 -8.07 1.09 11.21
C LEU A 145 -7.87 1.25 9.69
N GLY A 146 -6.74 0.76 9.15
CA GLY A 146 -6.53 0.64 7.71
C GLY A 146 -7.59 -0.25 7.06
N ALA A 147 -7.76 -1.47 7.58
CA ALA A 147 -8.81 -2.39 7.13
C ALA A 147 -10.22 -1.79 7.27
N PHE A 148 -10.48 -1.03 8.33
CA PHE A 148 -11.75 -0.34 8.52
C PHE A 148 -12.07 0.60 7.35
N GLY A 149 -11.10 1.40 6.90
CA GLY A 149 -11.30 2.36 5.81
C GLY A 149 -11.66 1.69 4.48
N ILE A 150 -10.92 0.64 4.10
CA ILE A 150 -11.17 -0.15 2.88
C ILE A 150 -12.55 -0.81 2.93
N LEU A 151 -12.87 -1.46 4.05
CA LEU A 151 -14.12 -2.20 4.20
C LEU A 151 -15.33 -1.25 4.33
N ALA A 152 -15.15 -0.06 4.89
CA ALA A 152 -16.18 0.98 4.85
C ALA A 152 -16.52 1.35 3.41
N ALA A 153 -15.52 1.62 2.57
CA ALA A 153 -15.74 1.93 1.16
C ALA A 153 -16.38 0.76 0.39
N ASN A 154 -15.90 -0.47 0.60
CA ASN A 154 -16.46 -1.65 -0.06
C ASN A 154 -17.90 -1.96 0.39
N SER A 155 -18.18 -1.89 1.70
CA SER A 155 -19.53 -2.09 2.23
C SER A 155 -20.51 -1.05 1.69
N TRP A 156 -20.05 0.19 1.52
CA TRP A 156 -20.83 1.25 0.89
C TRP A 156 -21.13 0.97 -0.59
N MET A 157 -20.20 0.41 -1.36
CA MET A 157 -20.49 -0.03 -2.72
C MET A 157 -21.58 -1.12 -2.79
N ASN A 158 -21.72 -1.91 -1.71
CA ASN A 158 -22.71 -2.99 -1.61
C ASN A 158 -24.08 -2.50 -1.10
N THR A 159 -24.11 -1.67 -0.07
CA THR A 159 -25.34 -1.09 0.48
C THR A 159 -25.20 0.44 0.57
N PRO A 160 -25.23 1.14 -0.57
CA PRO A 160 -24.99 2.58 -0.64
C PRO A 160 -26.10 3.35 0.08
N GLN A 161 -25.69 4.26 0.96
CA GLN A 161 -26.60 5.14 1.71
C GLN A 161 -25.87 6.42 2.14
N GLY A 162 -26.61 7.35 2.77
CA GLY A 162 -26.02 8.57 3.34
C GLY A 162 -25.75 9.67 2.32
N PHE A 163 -26.50 9.74 1.23
CA PHE A 163 -26.42 10.82 0.25
C PHE A 163 -27.80 11.06 -0.40
N THR A 164 -27.94 12.21 -1.05
CA THR A 164 -29.05 12.52 -1.96
C THR A 164 -28.47 12.85 -3.34
N LEU A 165 -29.24 12.72 -4.40
CA LEU A 165 -28.78 13.05 -5.76
C LEU A 165 -29.35 14.41 -6.18
N ASP A 166 -28.53 15.25 -6.78
CA ASP A 166 -28.98 16.48 -7.43
C ASP A 166 -29.59 16.20 -8.82
N ALA A 167 -30.02 17.25 -9.52
CA ALA A 167 -30.60 17.15 -10.86
C ALA A 167 -29.62 16.58 -11.91
N ALA A 168 -28.31 16.67 -11.68
CA ALA A 168 -27.27 16.11 -12.53
C ALA A 168 -26.87 14.67 -12.11
N GLY A 169 -27.55 14.10 -11.11
CA GLY A 169 -27.27 12.79 -10.57
C GLY A 169 -25.98 12.71 -9.74
N LYS A 170 -25.44 13.83 -9.24
CA LYS A 170 -24.27 13.88 -8.36
C LYS A 170 -24.68 13.77 -6.89
N PRO A 171 -23.87 13.12 -6.04
CA PRO A 171 -24.15 13.00 -4.62
C PRO A 171 -23.98 14.34 -3.90
N VAL A 172 -25.06 14.80 -3.28
CA VAL A 172 -25.15 15.99 -2.43
C VAL A 172 -25.69 15.63 -1.04
N HIS A 173 -25.53 16.53 -0.06
CA HIS A 173 -25.92 16.32 1.35
C HIS A 173 -25.40 15.00 1.96
N VAL A 174 -24.09 14.75 1.84
CA VAL A 174 -23.47 13.50 2.31
C VAL A 174 -23.47 13.42 3.84
N GLN A 175 -24.10 12.37 4.38
CA GLN A 175 -24.11 12.01 5.79
C GLN A 175 -23.02 10.96 6.06
N VAL A 176 -21.87 11.44 6.53
CA VAL A 176 -20.64 10.64 6.71
C VAL A 176 -20.86 9.38 7.55
N TRP A 177 -21.54 9.50 8.69
CA TRP A 177 -21.80 8.36 9.58
C TRP A 177 -22.59 7.25 8.91
N SER A 178 -23.67 7.61 8.20
CA SER A 178 -24.48 6.63 7.46
C SER A 178 -23.70 6.03 6.29
N ALA A 179 -22.87 6.83 5.59
CA ALA A 179 -22.05 6.33 4.49
C ALA A 179 -20.96 5.33 4.95
N ILE A 180 -20.38 5.52 6.13
CA ILE A 180 -19.37 4.60 6.70
C ILE A 180 -20.04 3.36 7.30
N PHE A 181 -21.03 3.54 8.18
CA PHE A 181 -21.66 2.45 8.93
C PHE A 181 -22.90 1.97 8.19
N THR A 182 -22.67 1.32 7.06
CA THR A 182 -23.73 0.70 6.27
C THR A 182 -24.26 -0.58 6.92
N PRO A 183 -25.48 -1.04 6.58
CA PRO A 183 -26.07 -2.21 7.22
C PRO A 183 -25.22 -3.49 7.11
N ILE A 184 -24.43 -3.62 6.04
CA ILE A 184 -23.56 -4.80 5.84
C ILE A 184 -22.13 -4.61 6.40
N PHE A 185 -21.76 -3.38 6.78
CA PHE A 185 -20.41 -3.05 7.23
C PHE A 185 -19.94 -3.91 8.40
N GLY A 186 -20.73 -4.00 9.47
CA GLY A 186 -20.34 -4.73 10.69
C GLY A 186 -20.02 -6.21 10.45
N PRO A 187 -20.96 -7.00 9.89
CA PRO A 187 -20.72 -8.39 9.53
C PRO A 187 -19.52 -8.58 8.60
N GLN A 188 -19.39 -7.72 7.58
CA GLN A 188 -18.29 -7.80 6.62
C GLN A 188 -16.93 -7.49 7.25
N TYR A 189 -16.85 -6.43 8.06
CA TYR A 189 -15.63 -6.01 8.74
C TYR A 189 -15.11 -7.09 9.67
N TRP A 190 -15.97 -7.61 10.57
CA TRP A 190 -15.54 -8.63 11.53
C TRP A 190 -15.19 -9.96 10.85
N HIS A 191 -15.96 -10.36 9.83
CA HIS A 191 -15.64 -11.57 9.06
C HIS A 191 -14.26 -11.49 8.41
N PHE A 192 -13.89 -10.34 7.85
CA PHE A 192 -12.57 -10.18 7.23
C PHE A 192 -11.44 -10.02 8.26
N VAL A 193 -11.68 -9.29 9.37
CA VAL A 193 -10.68 -9.16 10.46
C VAL A 193 -10.29 -10.51 11.03
N VAL A 194 -11.28 -11.38 11.30
CA VAL A 194 -11.01 -12.71 11.82
C VAL A 194 -10.36 -13.61 10.75
N ALA A 195 -10.76 -13.49 9.48
CA ALA A 195 -10.10 -14.18 8.37
C ALA A 195 -8.60 -13.82 8.26
N MET A 196 -8.24 -12.55 8.46
CA MET A 196 -6.84 -12.10 8.45
C MET A 196 -6.02 -12.75 9.57
N LEU A 197 -6.56 -12.79 10.80
CA LEU A 197 -5.91 -13.43 11.95
C LEU A 197 -5.69 -14.93 11.73
N ILE A 198 -6.70 -15.62 11.19
CA ILE A 198 -6.64 -17.04 10.86
C ILE A 198 -5.59 -17.30 9.79
N THR A 199 -5.65 -16.55 8.69
CA THR A 199 -4.78 -16.75 7.52
C THR A 199 -3.32 -16.54 7.86
N ALA A 200 -2.98 -15.45 8.54
CA ALA A 200 -1.61 -15.22 8.98
C ALA A 200 -1.18 -16.23 10.05
N GLY A 201 -2.05 -16.56 11.02
CA GLY A 201 -1.74 -17.52 12.08
C GLY A 201 -1.43 -18.92 11.53
N TYR A 202 -2.29 -19.46 10.66
CA TYR A 202 -2.03 -20.75 10.02
C TYR A 202 -0.84 -20.70 9.05
N THR A 203 -0.64 -19.61 8.32
CA THR A 203 0.51 -19.51 7.40
C THR A 203 1.83 -19.46 8.14
N VAL A 204 1.95 -18.62 9.18
CA VAL A 204 3.16 -18.56 10.00
C VAL A 204 3.39 -19.91 10.67
N ALA A 205 2.35 -20.51 11.27
CA ALA A 205 2.46 -21.83 11.88
C ALA A 205 2.87 -22.93 10.89
N GLY A 206 2.36 -22.88 9.65
CA GLY A 206 2.66 -23.85 8.59
C GLY A 206 4.16 -23.93 8.27
N VAL A 207 4.88 -22.80 8.29
CA VAL A 207 6.33 -22.77 8.12
C VAL A 207 7.04 -23.60 9.20
N TYR A 208 6.59 -23.48 10.45
CA TYR A 208 7.15 -24.23 11.58
C TYR A 208 6.66 -25.69 11.61
N ALA A 209 5.44 -25.97 11.11
CA ALA A 209 4.92 -27.33 10.96
C ALA A 209 5.78 -28.14 9.97
N VAL A 210 6.18 -27.53 8.84
CA VAL A 210 7.13 -28.15 7.90
C VAL A 210 8.50 -28.37 8.56
N GLY A 211 8.97 -27.43 9.38
CA GLY A 211 10.17 -27.61 10.19
C GLY A 211 10.07 -28.80 11.15
N TRP A 212 8.92 -28.95 11.81
CA TRP A 212 8.62 -30.05 12.73
C TRP A 212 8.59 -31.41 12.03
N LEU A 213 7.96 -31.49 10.84
CA LEU A 213 7.95 -32.69 9.98
C LEU A 213 9.35 -33.09 9.52
N ARG A 214 10.28 -32.14 9.42
CA ARG A 214 11.69 -32.38 9.08
C ARG A 214 12.57 -32.60 10.32
N GLY A 215 11.98 -32.95 11.47
CA GLY A 215 12.70 -33.34 12.68
C GLY A 215 13.14 -32.21 13.60
N ARG A 216 12.82 -30.93 13.30
CA ARG A 216 13.21 -29.80 14.15
C ARG A 216 12.27 -29.66 15.35
N ARG A 217 12.74 -30.03 16.54
CA ARG A 217 11.93 -30.13 17.78
C ARG A 217 12.40 -29.20 18.91
N ASP A 218 13.25 -28.22 18.60
CA ASP A 218 13.72 -27.23 19.56
C ASP A 218 12.62 -26.25 20.01
N ARG A 219 12.91 -25.52 21.09
CA ARG A 219 11.97 -24.55 21.69
C ARG A 219 11.57 -23.45 20.72
N TYR A 220 12.47 -23.00 19.84
CA TYR A 220 12.18 -21.96 18.85
C TYR A 220 11.13 -22.44 17.85
N HIS A 221 11.29 -23.64 17.27
CA HIS A 221 10.28 -24.21 16.37
C HIS A 221 8.97 -24.52 17.07
N ARG A 222 9.03 -25.01 18.33
CA ARG A 222 7.82 -25.27 19.12
C ARG A 222 7.01 -24.00 19.37
N LEU A 223 7.66 -22.90 19.78
CA LEU A 223 7.00 -21.62 20.02
C LEU A 223 6.48 -21.01 18.71
N GLY A 224 7.29 -21.06 17.66
CA GLY A 224 6.94 -20.57 16.33
C GLY A 224 5.74 -21.29 15.72
N PHE A 225 5.55 -22.58 16.02
CA PHE A 225 4.32 -23.30 15.67
C PHE A 225 3.16 -22.95 16.60
N THR A 226 3.37 -23.14 17.91
CA THR A 226 2.26 -23.19 18.89
C THR A 226 1.51 -21.88 18.97
N VAL A 227 2.20 -20.73 19.02
CA VAL A 227 1.54 -19.44 19.25
C VAL A 227 0.65 -19.02 18.08
N PRO A 228 1.16 -18.88 16.85
CA PRO A 228 0.32 -18.47 15.72
C PRO A 228 -0.76 -19.51 15.40
N PHE A 229 -0.48 -20.81 15.58
CA PHE A 229 -1.50 -21.85 15.39
C PHE A 229 -2.62 -21.76 16.44
N THR A 230 -2.27 -21.48 17.71
CA THR A 230 -3.29 -21.31 18.76
C THR A 230 -4.18 -20.12 18.47
N LEU A 231 -3.58 -19.00 18.05
CA LEU A 231 -4.32 -17.80 17.67
C LEU A 231 -5.33 -18.13 16.58
N ALA A 232 -4.89 -18.72 15.47
CA ALA A 232 -5.78 -19.12 14.38
C ALA A 232 -6.86 -20.09 14.86
N ALA A 233 -6.49 -21.19 15.54
CA ALA A 233 -7.42 -22.21 15.99
C ALA A 233 -8.52 -21.71 16.94
N VAL A 234 -8.24 -20.68 17.75
CA VAL A 234 -9.25 -20.04 18.63
C VAL A 234 -10.24 -19.21 17.81
N PHE A 235 -9.77 -18.56 16.75
CA PHE A 235 -10.59 -17.71 15.90
C PHE A 235 -11.35 -18.47 14.80
N THR A 236 -10.92 -19.68 14.43
CA THR A 236 -11.58 -20.49 13.39
C THR A 236 -13.07 -20.77 13.67
N PRO A 237 -13.50 -21.15 14.90
CA PRO A 237 -14.93 -21.30 15.19
C PRO A 237 -15.69 -19.95 15.15
N VAL A 238 -15.03 -18.86 15.53
CA VAL A 238 -15.62 -17.51 15.46
C VAL A 238 -15.87 -17.11 14.00
N GLN A 239 -14.97 -17.45 13.09
CA GLN A 239 -15.12 -17.21 11.65
C GLN A 239 -16.39 -17.84 11.09
N PHE A 240 -16.73 -19.05 11.54
CA PHE A 240 -17.93 -19.74 11.09
C PHE A 240 -19.21 -18.97 11.45
N LEU A 241 -19.30 -18.52 12.71
CA LEU A 241 -20.42 -17.72 13.20
C LEU A 241 -20.53 -16.37 12.48
N LEU A 242 -19.38 -15.73 12.23
CA LEU A 242 -19.33 -14.47 11.47
C LEU A 242 -19.71 -14.68 9.99
N GLY A 243 -19.36 -15.84 9.42
CA GLY A 243 -19.77 -16.23 8.06
C GLY A 243 -21.27 -16.37 7.91
N ASP A 244 -21.91 -17.08 8.83
CA ASP A 244 -23.38 -17.21 8.87
C ASP A 244 -24.06 -15.84 9.01
N SER A 245 -23.58 -14.99 9.92
CA SER A 245 -24.08 -13.62 10.10
C SER A 245 -23.97 -12.77 8.82
N LEU A 246 -22.84 -12.88 8.10
CA LEU A 246 -22.63 -12.18 6.84
C LEU A 246 -23.53 -12.75 5.73
N ALA A 247 -23.66 -14.06 5.60
CA ALA A 247 -24.53 -14.71 4.61
C ALA A 247 -26.00 -14.29 4.79
N ARG A 248 -26.50 -14.24 6.03
CA ARG A 248 -27.84 -13.72 6.36
C ARG A 248 -27.99 -12.25 6.02
N SER A 249 -26.96 -11.45 6.25
CA SER A 249 -26.95 -10.04 5.87
C SER A 249 -27.06 -9.88 4.34
N VAL A 250 -26.36 -10.71 3.58
CA VAL A 250 -26.47 -10.77 2.12
C VAL A 250 -27.86 -11.22 1.68
N PHE A 251 -28.43 -12.26 2.29
CA PHE A 251 -29.79 -12.74 2.04
C PHE A 251 -30.84 -11.61 2.15
N HIS A 252 -30.76 -10.80 3.20
CA HIS A 252 -31.71 -9.71 3.44
C HIS A 252 -31.43 -8.43 2.65
N LYS A 253 -30.16 -8.08 2.42
CA LYS A 253 -29.78 -6.77 1.83
C LYS A 253 -29.47 -6.84 0.35
N GLN A 254 -29.05 -8.00 -0.16
CA GLN A 254 -28.69 -8.24 -1.55
C GLN A 254 -29.20 -9.63 -2.01
N PRO A 255 -30.53 -9.84 -2.07
CA PRO A 255 -31.11 -11.17 -2.35
C PRO A 255 -30.68 -11.75 -3.70
N VAL A 256 -30.43 -10.90 -4.71
CA VAL A 256 -29.91 -11.35 -6.02
C VAL A 256 -28.49 -11.91 -5.91
N LYS A 257 -27.65 -11.35 -5.02
CA LYS A 257 -26.31 -11.88 -4.75
C LYS A 257 -26.40 -13.22 -4.01
N PHE A 258 -27.30 -13.32 -3.03
CA PHE A 258 -27.57 -14.60 -2.36
C PHE A 258 -28.02 -15.66 -3.36
N ALA A 259 -28.97 -15.32 -4.24
CA ALA A 259 -29.44 -16.21 -5.31
C ALA A 259 -28.31 -16.66 -6.26
N ALA A 260 -27.34 -15.80 -6.54
CA ALA A 260 -26.16 -16.18 -7.33
C ALA A 260 -25.22 -17.11 -6.55
N THR A 261 -25.11 -16.90 -5.24
CA THR A 261 -24.28 -17.71 -4.33
C THR A 261 -24.83 -19.13 -4.22
N GLU A 262 -26.15 -19.27 -4.13
CA GLU A 262 -26.86 -20.56 -4.01
C GLU A 262 -27.42 -21.08 -5.33
N ILE A 263 -27.04 -20.46 -6.46
CA ILE A 263 -27.51 -20.77 -7.83
C ILE A 263 -29.04 -20.94 -7.97
N VAL A 264 -29.81 -20.13 -7.24
CA VAL A 264 -31.27 -20.16 -7.22
C VAL A 264 -31.82 -19.42 -8.44
N TRP A 265 -32.31 -20.16 -9.44
CA TRP A 265 -32.85 -19.53 -10.65
C TRP A 265 -34.22 -18.88 -10.41
N ARG A 266 -35.18 -19.63 -9.83
CA ARG A 266 -36.55 -19.18 -9.56
C ARG A 266 -36.80 -19.09 -8.07
N THR A 267 -37.56 -18.09 -7.65
CA THR A 267 -37.99 -17.90 -6.26
C THR A 267 -38.87 -19.07 -5.83
N ASP A 268 -38.53 -19.70 -4.70
CA ASP A 268 -39.27 -20.84 -4.14
C ASP A 268 -39.14 -20.85 -2.60
N THR A 269 -39.95 -21.64 -1.91
CA THR A 269 -39.89 -21.85 -0.46
C THR A 269 -39.14 -23.13 -0.06
N ARG A 270 -38.94 -24.07 -0.99
CA ARG A 270 -38.26 -25.36 -0.74
C ARG A 270 -37.02 -25.51 -1.61
N VAL A 271 -36.08 -24.58 -1.45
CA VAL A 271 -34.90 -24.53 -2.30
C VAL A 271 -33.87 -25.57 -1.84
N PRO A 272 -33.37 -26.44 -2.75
CA PRO A 272 -32.29 -27.35 -2.44
C PRO A 272 -30.94 -26.62 -2.42
N GLU A 273 -30.05 -27.05 -1.53
CA GLU A 273 -28.63 -26.68 -1.59
C GLU A 273 -27.97 -27.50 -2.70
N TYR A 274 -27.11 -26.88 -3.50
CA TYR A 274 -26.19 -27.58 -4.39
C TYR A 274 -24.77 -27.33 -3.90
N ILE A 275 -23.94 -28.37 -3.83
CA ILE A 275 -22.50 -28.21 -3.53
C ILE A 275 -21.74 -28.45 -4.83
N PHE A 276 -21.01 -27.44 -5.31
CA PHE A 276 -20.28 -27.40 -6.58
C PHE A 276 -21.17 -27.63 -7.82
N GLY A 277 -22.39 -27.09 -7.81
CA GLY A 277 -23.30 -27.12 -8.96
C GLY A 277 -22.87 -26.16 -10.07
N ARG A 278 -23.32 -26.39 -11.32
CA ARG A 278 -23.11 -25.45 -12.44
C ARG A 278 -24.45 -25.00 -13.01
N LEU A 279 -24.66 -23.69 -13.02
CA LEU A 279 -25.86 -23.05 -13.56
C LEU A 279 -25.71 -22.76 -15.06
N HIS A 280 -26.73 -23.12 -15.84
CA HIS A 280 -26.82 -22.82 -17.27
C HIS A 280 -27.74 -21.62 -17.54
N PRO A 281 -27.61 -20.96 -18.71
CA PRO A 281 -28.42 -19.80 -19.06
C PRO A 281 -29.94 -20.02 -19.09
N ASP A 282 -30.38 -21.28 -19.29
CA ASP A 282 -31.78 -21.69 -19.26
C ASP A 282 -32.32 -21.88 -17.83
N GLY A 283 -31.46 -21.82 -16.81
CA GLY A 283 -31.77 -22.04 -15.42
C GLY A 283 -31.62 -23.50 -14.96
N SER A 284 -31.20 -24.41 -15.84
CA SER A 284 -30.89 -25.78 -15.45
C SER A 284 -29.56 -25.84 -14.68
N ILE A 285 -29.46 -26.78 -13.74
CA ILE A 285 -28.25 -27.01 -12.94
C ILE A 285 -27.70 -28.40 -13.29
N SER A 286 -26.43 -28.47 -13.65
CA SER A 286 -25.73 -29.73 -13.93
C SER A 286 -24.59 -29.96 -12.93
N GLY A 287 -24.35 -31.22 -12.57
CA GLY A 287 -23.32 -31.58 -11.60
C GLY A 287 -23.66 -31.17 -10.16
N GLY A 288 -22.67 -31.26 -9.29
CA GLY A 288 -22.80 -30.96 -7.86
C GLY A 288 -23.57 -31.99 -7.04
N ILE A 289 -23.51 -31.86 -5.72
CA ILE A 289 -24.24 -32.69 -4.76
C ILE A 289 -25.48 -31.91 -4.33
N LYS A 290 -26.67 -32.44 -4.61
CA LYS A 290 -27.95 -31.82 -4.25
C LYS A 290 -28.42 -32.29 -2.88
N ILE A 291 -28.68 -31.37 -1.96
CA ILE A 291 -29.26 -31.64 -0.64
C ILE A 291 -30.65 -30.98 -0.57
N PRO A 292 -31.75 -31.75 -0.53
CA PRO A 292 -33.10 -31.20 -0.52
C PRO A 292 -33.36 -30.23 0.64
N GLN A 293 -34.01 -29.09 0.36
CA GLN A 293 -34.50 -28.09 1.32
C GLN A 293 -33.43 -27.43 2.22
N PHE A 294 -32.15 -27.75 2.02
CA PHE A 294 -31.10 -27.33 2.94
C PHE A 294 -30.80 -25.83 2.83
N ASP A 295 -30.84 -25.24 1.64
CA ASP A 295 -30.69 -23.79 1.45
C ASP A 295 -31.78 -23.00 2.21
N SER A 296 -33.05 -23.39 2.08
CA SER A 296 -34.14 -22.78 2.86
C SER A 296 -33.91 -22.84 4.37
N ILE A 297 -33.36 -23.95 4.89
CA ILE A 297 -33.01 -24.09 6.31
C ILE A 297 -31.82 -23.19 6.66
N LEU A 298 -30.78 -23.12 5.83
CA LEU A 298 -29.62 -22.25 6.08
C LEU A 298 -30.04 -20.76 6.10
N ALA A 299 -30.85 -20.35 5.12
CA ALA A 299 -31.30 -18.98 4.97
C ALA A 299 -32.19 -18.49 6.13
N GLY A 300 -33.20 -19.26 6.54
CA GLY A 300 -34.21 -18.82 7.51
C GLY A 300 -34.49 -19.74 8.68
N PHE A 301 -33.64 -20.76 8.91
CA PHE A 301 -33.79 -21.80 9.94
C PHE A 301 -35.08 -22.65 9.83
N THR A 302 -35.83 -22.52 8.73
CA THR A 302 -37.04 -23.29 8.49
C THR A 302 -37.06 -23.82 7.04
N PRO A 303 -37.54 -25.06 6.80
CA PRO A 303 -37.58 -25.65 5.47
C PRO A 303 -38.48 -24.93 4.45
N ASP A 304 -39.35 -24.04 4.90
CA ASP A 304 -40.29 -23.27 4.07
C ASP A 304 -39.87 -21.79 3.90
N THR A 305 -38.63 -21.45 4.26
CA THR A 305 -38.10 -20.09 4.05
C THR A 305 -38.09 -19.77 2.56
N LYS A 306 -38.75 -18.65 2.18
CA LYS A 306 -38.77 -18.15 0.80
C LYS A 306 -37.41 -17.57 0.41
N VAL A 307 -36.76 -18.18 -0.57
CA VAL A 307 -35.49 -17.71 -1.14
C VAL A 307 -35.77 -17.03 -2.48
N THR A 308 -35.27 -15.80 -2.65
CA THR A 308 -35.46 -15.04 -3.89
C THR A 308 -34.54 -15.58 -4.98
N GLY A 309 -35.09 -15.88 -6.16
CA GLY A 309 -34.33 -16.37 -7.30
C GLY A 309 -33.77 -15.27 -8.20
N LEU A 310 -32.80 -15.61 -9.03
CA LEU A 310 -32.18 -14.74 -10.02
C LEU A 310 -33.20 -14.16 -11.02
N THR A 311 -34.28 -14.87 -11.36
CA THR A 311 -35.31 -14.38 -12.30
C THR A 311 -36.28 -13.38 -11.68
N SER A 312 -36.07 -12.97 -10.43
CA SER A 312 -36.87 -11.90 -9.78
C SER A 312 -36.57 -10.51 -10.35
N VAL A 313 -35.44 -10.33 -11.02
CA VAL A 313 -35.03 -9.08 -11.67
C VAL A 313 -34.71 -9.31 -13.16
N PRO A 314 -34.74 -8.26 -14.01
CA PRO A 314 -34.36 -8.37 -15.41
C PRO A 314 -32.95 -8.94 -15.62
N ALA A 315 -32.69 -9.54 -16.79
CA ALA A 315 -31.39 -10.14 -17.09
C ALA A 315 -30.23 -9.12 -17.07
N SER A 316 -30.51 -7.85 -17.36
CA SER A 316 -29.56 -6.74 -17.24
C SER A 316 -29.18 -6.40 -15.79
N ASP A 317 -29.96 -6.84 -14.80
CA ASP A 317 -29.88 -6.39 -13.40
C ASP A 317 -29.28 -7.43 -12.47
N ARG A 318 -28.93 -8.60 -13.01
CA ARG A 318 -28.41 -9.77 -12.30
C ARG A 318 -27.08 -10.26 -12.89
N PRO A 319 -26.29 -11.02 -12.12
CA PRO A 319 -25.14 -11.73 -12.66
C PRO A 319 -25.56 -12.70 -13.77
N THR A 320 -24.68 -12.92 -14.75
CA THR A 320 -24.88 -13.95 -15.77
C THR A 320 -24.79 -15.35 -15.15
N ALA A 321 -25.32 -16.40 -15.81
CA ALA A 321 -25.22 -17.77 -15.31
C ALA A 321 -23.76 -18.21 -15.05
N THR A 322 -22.81 -17.76 -15.89
CA THR A 322 -21.38 -18.00 -15.68
C THR A 322 -20.85 -17.28 -14.45
N GLN A 323 -21.23 -16.01 -14.24
CA GLN A 323 -20.82 -15.25 -13.05
C GLN A 323 -21.40 -15.87 -11.78
N ALA A 324 -22.67 -16.26 -11.79
CA ALA A 324 -23.31 -16.97 -10.68
C ALA A 324 -22.59 -18.30 -10.38
N THR A 325 -22.22 -19.07 -11.42
CA THR A 325 -21.43 -20.30 -11.22
C THR A 325 -20.06 -20.03 -10.57
N ILE A 326 -19.37 -18.96 -10.98
CA ILE A 326 -18.08 -18.57 -10.37
C ILE A 326 -18.28 -18.21 -8.89
N VAL A 327 -19.33 -17.43 -8.58
CA VAL A 327 -19.67 -17.04 -7.21
C VAL A 327 -19.97 -18.27 -6.35
N HIS A 328 -20.78 -19.20 -6.87
CA HIS A 328 -21.14 -20.44 -6.20
C HIS A 328 -19.92 -21.33 -5.91
N TRP A 329 -19.08 -21.60 -6.91
CA TRP A 329 -17.88 -22.40 -6.70
C TRP A 329 -16.89 -21.76 -5.73
N ALA A 330 -16.77 -20.44 -5.75
CA ALA A 330 -15.95 -19.72 -4.79
C ALA A 330 -16.53 -19.85 -3.38
N PHE A 331 -17.84 -19.68 -3.21
CA PHE A 331 -18.51 -19.85 -1.93
C PHE A 331 -18.35 -21.27 -1.37
N ASP A 332 -18.62 -22.29 -2.19
CA ASP A 332 -18.45 -23.69 -1.82
C ASP A 332 -17.03 -24.00 -1.37
N LEU A 333 -16.03 -23.56 -2.16
CA LEU A 333 -14.63 -23.80 -1.83
C LEU A 333 -14.24 -23.10 -0.53
N MET A 334 -14.71 -21.86 -0.30
CA MET A 334 -14.51 -21.14 0.95
C MET A 334 -15.10 -21.90 2.14
N VAL A 335 -16.36 -22.35 2.05
CA VAL A 335 -17.07 -23.05 3.13
C VAL A 335 -16.44 -24.42 3.42
N VAL A 336 -16.06 -25.17 2.38
CA VAL A 336 -15.36 -26.46 2.51
C VAL A 336 -14.01 -26.29 3.19
N LEU A 337 -13.18 -25.34 2.73
CA LEU A 337 -11.88 -25.07 3.33
C LEU A 337 -12.03 -24.57 4.78
N GLY A 338 -12.98 -23.67 5.05
CA GLY A 338 -13.31 -23.20 6.39
C GLY A 338 -13.69 -24.35 7.32
N SER A 339 -14.54 -25.27 6.85
CA SER A 339 -14.96 -26.45 7.60
C SER A 339 -13.79 -27.40 7.91
N LEU A 340 -12.90 -27.63 6.94
CA LEU A 340 -11.67 -28.42 7.15
C LEU A 340 -10.75 -27.78 8.18
N LEU A 341 -10.63 -26.45 8.18
CA LEU A 341 -9.84 -25.71 9.17
C LEU A 341 -10.46 -25.79 10.58
N ILE A 342 -11.80 -25.79 10.71
CA ILE A 342 -12.50 -26.02 11.98
C ILE A 342 -12.14 -27.41 12.52
N LEU A 343 -12.24 -28.45 11.69
CA LEU A 343 -11.87 -29.82 12.09
C LEU A 343 -10.41 -29.89 12.56
N LEU A 344 -9.50 -29.20 11.87
CA LEU A 344 -8.10 -29.12 12.27
C LEU A 344 -7.91 -28.36 13.60
N ALA A 345 -8.64 -27.27 13.82
CA ALA A 345 -8.66 -26.53 15.08
C ALA A 345 -9.18 -27.37 16.25
N LEU A 346 -10.26 -28.14 16.03
CA LEU A 346 -10.82 -29.08 17.00
C LEU A 346 -9.85 -30.22 17.31
N TRP A 347 -9.17 -30.78 16.29
CA TRP A 347 -8.14 -31.80 16.49
C TRP A 347 -6.99 -31.26 17.37
N TYR A 348 -6.56 -30.02 17.13
CA TYR A 348 -5.57 -29.36 17.98
C TYR A 348 -6.07 -29.14 19.42
N GLY A 349 -7.31 -28.65 19.55
CA GLY A 349 -7.97 -28.37 20.82
C GLY A 349 -8.19 -29.64 21.66
N TRP A 350 -8.51 -30.78 21.05
CA TRP A 350 -8.72 -32.06 21.74
C TRP A 350 -7.42 -32.61 22.36
N GLY A 351 -6.28 -32.42 21.70
CA GLY A 351 -4.99 -32.94 22.16
C GLY A 351 -4.36 -32.17 23.33
N ARG A 352 -4.69 -30.88 23.50
CA ARG A 352 -3.96 -29.96 24.38
C ARG A 352 -4.35 -30.02 25.88
N PRO A 353 -5.65 -30.04 26.27
CA PRO A 353 -6.07 -30.07 27.68
C PRO A 353 -5.67 -31.37 28.39
N ARG A 354 -5.68 -32.52 27.70
CA ARG A 354 -5.43 -33.82 28.33
C ARG A 354 -3.97 -34.12 28.64
N ARG A 355 -2.99 -33.47 27.98
CA ARG A 355 -1.56 -33.83 28.14
C ARG A 355 -0.56 -32.67 28.13
N ARG A 356 -0.98 -31.40 27.93
CA ARG A 356 -0.08 -30.23 27.70
C ARG A 356 0.98 -30.47 26.59
N ARG A 357 0.75 -31.45 25.71
CA ARG A 357 1.64 -31.87 24.61
C ARG A 357 1.01 -31.49 23.28
N LEU A 358 1.85 -31.23 22.27
CA LEU A 358 1.38 -31.08 20.89
C LEU A 358 0.89 -32.44 20.37
N PRO A 359 -0.05 -32.47 19.40
CA PRO A 359 -0.43 -33.73 18.75
C PRO A 359 0.82 -34.45 18.21
N ALA A 360 0.92 -35.75 18.45
CA ALA A 360 2.08 -36.53 18.01
C ALA A 360 1.98 -36.98 16.54
N SER A 361 0.77 -36.95 15.97
CA SER A 361 0.50 -37.47 14.63
C SER A 361 1.18 -36.63 13.53
N PRO A 362 1.92 -37.24 12.59
CA PRO A 362 2.48 -36.51 11.45
C PRO A 362 1.40 -35.95 10.52
N TRP A 363 0.23 -36.58 10.46
CA TRP A 363 -0.91 -36.11 9.66
C TRP A 363 -1.45 -34.77 10.15
N PHE A 364 -1.44 -34.53 11.46
CA PHE A 364 -1.80 -33.24 12.03
C PHE A 364 -0.87 -32.13 11.51
N PHE A 365 0.44 -32.36 11.51
CA PHE A 365 1.40 -31.37 11.02
C PHE A 365 1.40 -31.22 9.50
N ARG A 366 1.03 -32.26 8.75
CA ARG A 366 0.78 -32.14 7.30
C ARG A 366 -0.44 -31.24 7.03
N GLY A 367 -1.54 -31.46 7.75
CA GLY A 367 -2.71 -30.59 7.72
C GLY A 367 -2.36 -29.15 8.10
N ALA A 368 -1.61 -28.95 9.19
CA ALA A 368 -1.16 -27.63 9.62
C ALA A 368 -0.21 -26.94 8.63
N ALA A 369 0.59 -27.70 7.87
CA ALA A 369 1.43 -27.15 6.82
C ALA A 369 0.60 -26.63 5.63
N CYS A 370 -0.49 -27.31 5.28
CA CYS A 370 -1.40 -26.90 4.21
C CYS A 370 -2.43 -25.85 4.65
N ALA A 371 -2.70 -25.73 5.95
CA ALA A 371 -3.72 -24.84 6.51
C ALA A 371 -3.53 -23.37 6.11
N GLY A 372 -2.28 -22.90 6.03
CA GLY A 372 -1.99 -21.54 5.57
C GLY A 372 -2.45 -21.28 4.13
N VAL A 373 -2.07 -22.18 3.21
CA VAL A 373 -2.47 -22.08 1.79
C VAL A 373 -3.98 -22.20 1.66
N ALA A 374 -4.61 -23.14 2.36
CA ALA A 374 -6.07 -23.29 2.39
C ALA A 374 -6.77 -22.01 2.87
N SER A 375 -6.22 -21.34 3.88
CA SER A 375 -6.81 -20.09 4.39
C SER A 375 -6.69 -18.94 3.39
N VAL A 376 -5.54 -18.81 2.71
CA VAL A 376 -5.36 -17.81 1.64
C VAL A 376 -6.36 -18.05 0.50
N VAL A 377 -6.50 -19.29 0.05
CA VAL A 377 -7.48 -19.64 -1.00
C VAL A 377 -8.91 -19.33 -0.55
N ALA A 378 -9.26 -19.62 0.70
CA ALA A 378 -10.58 -19.29 1.23
C ALA A 378 -10.84 -17.77 1.26
N VAL A 379 -9.84 -16.96 1.60
CA VAL A 379 -9.93 -15.49 1.54
C VAL A 379 -10.17 -14.99 0.12
N GLU A 380 -9.40 -15.47 -0.87
CA GLU A 380 -9.62 -15.12 -2.28
C GLU A 380 -11.04 -15.49 -2.73
N CYS A 381 -11.50 -16.68 -2.39
CA CYS A 381 -12.83 -17.15 -2.71
C CYS A 381 -13.92 -16.28 -2.06
N GLY A 382 -13.73 -15.84 -0.82
CA GLY A 382 -14.64 -14.91 -0.16
C GLY A 382 -14.75 -13.56 -0.88
N TRP A 383 -13.63 -13.00 -1.33
CA TRP A 383 -13.62 -11.76 -2.12
C TRP A 383 -14.26 -11.94 -3.50
N ILE A 384 -13.99 -13.06 -4.19
CA ILE A 384 -14.65 -13.39 -5.46
C ILE A 384 -16.17 -13.47 -5.27
N THR A 385 -16.62 -14.17 -4.23
CA THR A 385 -18.06 -14.29 -3.90
C THR A 385 -18.68 -12.91 -3.67
N ALA A 386 -18.04 -12.06 -2.87
CA ALA A 386 -18.54 -10.73 -2.54
C ALA A 386 -18.58 -9.78 -3.76
N GLU A 387 -17.54 -9.77 -4.58
CA GLU A 387 -17.36 -8.79 -5.66
C GLU A 387 -17.98 -9.22 -6.99
N VAL A 388 -17.81 -10.49 -7.38
CA VAL A 388 -18.44 -11.03 -8.60
C VAL A 388 -19.95 -11.17 -8.39
N GLY A 389 -20.40 -11.44 -7.17
CA GLY A 389 -21.82 -11.46 -6.84
C GLY A 389 -22.52 -10.09 -6.91
N ARG A 390 -21.77 -8.98 -6.95
CA ARG A 390 -22.33 -7.61 -7.10
C ARG A 390 -22.62 -7.27 -8.57
N GLN A 391 -22.10 -8.05 -9.51
CA GLN A 391 -22.26 -7.79 -10.95
C GLN A 391 -23.75 -7.74 -11.34
N PRO A 392 -24.15 -6.83 -12.24
CA PRO A 392 -23.32 -5.93 -13.05
C PRO A 392 -23.21 -4.50 -12.48
N TRP A 393 -23.36 -4.35 -11.15
CA TRP A 393 -23.29 -3.07 -10.46
C TRP A 393 -21.89 -2.80 -9.88
N ILE A 394 -21.43 -1.55 -10.00
CA ILE A 394 -20.22 -1.10 -9.30
C ILE A 394 -20.60 -0.41 -7.98
N VAL A 395 -21.63 0.43 -8.02
CA VAL A 395 -22.37 0.92 -6.85
C VAL A 395 -23.76 0.31 -6.95
N TYR A 396 -24.10 -0.58 -6.03
CA TYR A 396 -25.30 -1.41 -6.10
C TYR A 396 -26.56 -0.56 -6.36
N GLN A 397 -27.30 -0.87 -7.42
CA GLN A 397 -28.51 -0.16 -7.88
C GLN A 397 -28.35 1.31 -8.29
N HIS A 398 -27.14 1.89 -8.25
CA HIS A 398 -26.92 3.31 -8.58
C HIS A 398 -25.96 3.56 -9.75
N MET A 399 -25.07 2.62 -10.05
CA MET A 399 -24.12 2.78 -11.16
C MET A 399 -23.69 1.43 -11.74
N ARG A 400 -23.75 1.32 -13.08
CA ARG A 400 -23.27 0.14 -13.80
C ARG A 400 -21.76 0.19 -13.97
N ILE A 401 -21.15 -0.99 -14.05
CA ILE A 401 -19.70 -1.09 -14.26
C ILE A 401 -19.32 -0.56 -15.66
N GLY A 402 -20.21 -0.72 -16.66
CA GLY A 402 -20.02 -0.17 -18.00
C GLY A 402 -20.00 1.36 -18.06
N GLU A 403 -20.64 2.05 -17.11
CA GLU A 403 -20.62 3.51 -16.99
C GLU A 403 -19.37 4.02 -16.26
N ALA A 404 -18.74 3.16 -15.45
CA ALA A 404 -17.61 3.55 -14.62
C ALA A 404 -16.26 3.38 -15.30
N VAL A 405 -16.19 2.46 -16.28
CA VAL A 405 -14.94 2.11 -16.95
C VAL A 405 -14.38 3.28 -17.76
N THR A 406 -13.06 3.37 -17.82
CA THR A 406 -12.35 4.34 -18.67
C THR A 406 -12.75 4.27 -20.15
N ALA A 407 -12.54 5.37 -20.89
CA ALA A 407 -12.66 5.41 -22.34
C ALA A 407 -11.39 4.88 -23.07
N THR A 408 -10.35 4.48 -22.33
CA THR A 408 -9.10 3.95 -22.90
C THR A 408 -9.36 2.74 -23.79
N ARG A 409 -8.66 2.67 -24.93
CA ARG A 409 -8.74 1.55 -25.87
C ARG A 409 -8.45 0.22 -25.19
N ALA A 410 -9.29 -0.79 -25.46
CA ALA A 410 -9.16 -2.14 -24.90
C ALA A 410 -7.78 -2.77 -25.12
N GLY A 411 -7.17 -2.57 -26.29
CA GLY A 411 -5.82 -3.07 -26.59
C GLY A 411 -4.74 -2.51 -25.65
N SER A 412 -4.84 -1.23 -25.28
CA SER A 412 -3.92 -0.60 -24.32
C SER A 412 -4.06 -1.19 -22.93
N LEU A 413 -5.28 -1.53 -22.51
CA LEU A 413 -5.54 -2.19 -21.23
C LEU A 413 -5.03 -3.64 -21.20
N TRP A 414 -5.17 -4.40 -22.29
CA TRP A 414 -4.58 -5.75 -22.39
C TRP A 414 -3.05 -5.72 -22.32
N ILE A 415 -2.42 -4.75 -22.99
CA ILE A 415 -0.97 -4.54 -22.90
C ILE A 415 -0.56 -4.19 -21.46
N MET A 416 -1.30 -3.29 -20.81
CA MET A 416 -1.06 -2.93 -19.40
C MET A 416 -1.20 -4.15 -18.49
N LEU A 417 -2.23 -4.98 -18.66
CA LEU A 417 -2.40 -6.22 -17.92
C LEU A 417 -1.20 -7.17 -18.13
N GLY A 418 -0.79 -7.42 -19.37
CA GLY A 418 0.37 -8.26 -19.66
C GLY A 418 1.64 -7.76 -18.95
N LEU A 419 1.87 -6.45 -18.98
CA LEU A 419 3.00 -5.84 -18.29
C LEU A 419 2.90 -5.95 -16.77
N VAL A 420 1.74 -5.63 -16.19
CA VAL A 420 1.49 -5.74 -14.74
C VAL A 420 1.67 -7.18 -14.26
N VAL A 421 1.18 -8.18 -15.01
CA VAL A 421 1.40 -9.60 -14.70
C VAL A 421 2.88 -9.94 -14.65
N VAL A 422 3.66 -9.55 -15.66
CA VAL A 422 5.12 -9.80 -15.68
C VAL A 422 5.80 -9.16 -14.48
N VAL A 423 5.48 -7.91 -14.16
CA VAL A 423 6.11 -7.22 -13.04
C VAL A 423 5.69 -7.81 -11.69
N TYR A 424 4.42 -8.23 -11.53
CA TYR A 424 3.95 -8.85 -10.30
C TYR A 424 4.54 -10.25 -10.09
N VAL A 425 4.65 -11.07 -11.15
CA VAL A 425 5.37 -12.36 -11.09
C VAL A 425 6.80 -12.14 -10.59
N PHE A 426 7.45 -11.09 -11.10
CA PHE A 426 8.79 -10.71 -10.68
C PHE A 426 8.82 -10.24 -9.21
N ILE A 427 7.89 -9.40 -8.76
CA ILE A 427 7.80 -8.95 -7.35
C ILE A 427 7.53 -10.11 -6.38
N PHE A 428 6.57 -10.98 -6.68
CA PHE A 428 6.24 -12.10 -5.79
C PHE A 428 7.34 -13.16 -5.81
N GLY A 429 7.97 -13.40 -6.98
CA GLY A 429 9.18 -14.20 -7.09
C GLY A 429 10.33 -13.62 -6.25
N SER A 430 10.49 -12.30 -6.26
CA SER A 430 11.46 -11.55 -5.44
C SER A 430 11.23 -11.77 -3.95
N LEU A 431 9.99 -11.55 -3.51
CA LEU A 431 9.56 -11.74 -2.13
C LEU A 431 9.89 -13.15 -1.67
N LEU A 432 9.50 -14.17 -2.45
CA LEU A 432 9.77 -15.56 -2.12
C LEU A 432 11.28 -15.85 -2.02
N ALA A 433 12.07 -15.36 -2.98
CA ALA A 433 13.53 -15.53 -2.98
C ALA A 433 14.18 -14.89 -1.74
N VAL A 434 13.77 -13.67 -1.36
CA VAL A 434 14.25 -12.98 -0.16
C VAL A 434 13.91 -13.79 1.10
N LEU A 435 12.66 -14.23 1.24
CA LEU A 435 12.22 -15.01 2.41
C LEU A 435 12.96 -16.34 2.52
N LEU A 436 13.19 -17.04 1.40
CA LEU A 436 13.96 -18.28 1.37
C LEU A 436 15.44 -18.04 1.70
N LYS A 437 16.03 -16.93 1.25
CA LYS A 437 17.41 -16.55 1.60
C LYS A 437 17.53 -16.21 3.08
N MET A 438 16.61 -15.43 3.64
CA MET A 438 16.59 -15.11 5.07
C MET A 438 16.52 -16.40 5.91
N ARG A 439 15.66 -17.35 5.51
CA ARG A 439 15.60 -18.68 6.12
C ARG A 439 16.91 -19.44 6.02
N ALA A 440 17.58 -19.43 4.86
CA ALA A 440 18.86 -20.12 4.66
C ALA A 440 20.00 -19.49 5.48
N GLY A 441 20.10 -18.16 5.48
CA GLY A 441 21.08 -17.41 6.27
C GLY A 441 20.94 -17.69 7.76
N TRP A 442 19.71 -17.66 8.28
CA TRP A 442 19.45 -18.01 9.68
C TRP A 442 19.80 -19.47 10.00
N ARG A 443 19.63 -20.40 9.06
CA ARG A 443 20.02 -21.80 9.25
C ARG A 443 21.53 -22.00 9.32
N LEU A 444 22.29 -21.31 8.47
CA LEU A 444 23.75 -21.40 8.46
C LEU A 444 24.34 -20.84 9.77
N ALA A 445 23.81 -19.71 10.24
CA ALA A 445 24.18 -19.11 11.52
C ALA A 445 23.83 -20.01 12.72
N ASP A 446 22.74 -20.78 12.63
CA ASP A 446 22.33 -21.72 13.68
C ASP A 446 23.16 -23.05 13.64
N GLY A 447 23.88 -23.35 12.55
CA GLY A 447 24.58 -24.64 12.31
C GLY A 447 26.10 -24.67 12.57
N HIS A 448 26.80 -23.54 12.51
CA HIS A 448 28.27 -23.45 12.68
C HIS A 448 28.72 -23.29 14.15
N ARG A 449 28.09 -23.98 15.11
CA ARG A 449 28.45 -23.86 16.55
C ARG A 449 28.85 -25.20 17.17
N PRO A 450 30.10 -25.37 17.65
CA PRO A 450 30.52 -26.53 18.43
C PRO A 450 29.75 -26.64 19.75
N ALA A 451 29.45 -27.86 20.19
CA ALA A 451 28.78 -28.13 21.45
C ALA A 451 29.74 -27.99 22.63
N GLY A 452 29.77 -26.82 23.31
CA GLY A 452 30.57 -26.67 24.53
C GLY A 452 30.78 -25.25 25.04
N GLU A 453 30.65 -24.22 24.20
CA GLU A 453 30.89 -22.83 24.65
C GLU A 453 29.67 -22.23 25.38
N ARG A 454 29.94 -21.51 26.48
CA ARG A 454 28.94 -20.74 27.23
C ARG A 454 28.22 -19.76 26.29
N ARG A 455 26.94 -19.50 26.56
CA ARG A 455 26.11 -18.51 25.84
C ARG A 455 26.71 -17.10 25.93
N GLU A 456 27.63 -16.79 25.04
CA GLU A 456 27.85 -15.42 24.55
C GLU A 456 27.07 -15.23 23.23
N ALA A 457 26.59 -14.00 23.04
CA ALA A 457 25.65 -13.67 21.98
C ALA A 457 26.31 -13.83 20.59
N PRO A 458 25.61 -14.37 19.56
CA PRO A 458 26.12 -14.32 18.17
C PRO A 458 26.20 -12.87 17.66
N GLU A 459 27.37 -12.48 17.14
CA GLU A 459 27.67 -11.20 16.47
C GLU A 459 27.60 -11.26 14.93
N THR A 460 27.59 -10.06 14.31
CA THR A 460 27.91 -9.68 12.90
C THR A 460 27.08 -10.21 11.72
N ASP A 461 25.86 -9.67 11.54
CA ASP A 461 25.41 -9.02 10.28
C ASP A 461 24.13 -8.19 10.53
N THR A 462 24.24 -7.39 11.60
CA THR A 462 23.33 -6.46 12.28
C THR A 462 23.60 -6.68 13.79
N PRO A 463 24.25 -5.74 14.50
CA PRO A 463 24.71 -5.86 15.93
C PRO A 463 23.74 -5.63 17.15
N TYR A 464 23.41 -6.68 17.95
CA TYR A 464 23.09 -6.63 19.42
C TYR A 464 21.68 -6.52 20.05
N GLY A 465 21.65 -7.06 21.28
CA GLY A 465 20.75 -6.92 22.46
C GLY A 465 21.61 -6.63 23.74
N PRO A 466 21.09 -6.68 24.99
CA PRO A 466 21.02 -5.52 25.90
C PRO A 466 21.98 -5.47 27.11
N ARG A 467 22.26 -4.25 27.63
CA ARG A 467 22.61 -3.91 29.03
C ARG A 467 22.05 -2.54 29.47
N ALA A 468 22.07 -2.26 30.79
CA ALA A 468 21.08 -1.49 31.56
C ALA A 468 21.39 -0.01 31.89
N GLY A 469 20.36 0.84 31.73
CA GLY A 469 19.72 1.74 32.74
C GLY A 469 20.49 2.86 33.47
N VAL A 470 20.08 4.12 33.23
CA VAL A 470 19.99 5.23 34.23
C VAL A 470 18.70 6.07 33.98
N VAL A 471 18.18 6.68 35.05
CA VAL A 471 16.84 7.26 35.31
C VAL A 471 16.88 8.81 35.39
N ALA A 472 15.80 9.51 34.98
CA ALA A 472 15.45 10.86 35.44
C ALA A 472 13.93 11.12 35.33
N GLY A 473 13.37 11.96 36.23
CA GLY A 473 11.96 12.05 36.67
C GLY A 473 11.00 13.07 35.98
N PRO A 474 9.81 13.34 36.57
CA PRO A 474 8.57 13.70 35.86
C PRO A 474 8.20 15.22 35.82
N PRO A 475 7.18 15.61 35.01
CA PRO A 475 6.80 17.01 34.76
C PRO A 475 5.63 17.52 35.63
N ARG A 476 5.34 18.82 35.57
CA ARG A 476 4.18 19.47 36.23
C ARG A 476 3.32 20.29 35.24
N SER A 477 2.04 20.33 35.59
CA SER A 477 0.80 20.76 34.91
C SER A 477 0.47 22.26 35.00
N GLY A 478 -0.47 22.73 34.17
CA GLY A 478 -1.24 23.98 34.37
C GLY A 478 -2.19 24.26 33.20
N ASP A 479 -3.41 24.71 33.46
CA ASP A 479 -4.65 24.45 32.69
C ASP A 479 -5.35 25.72 32.14
N THR A 480 -6.36 25.49 31.27
CA THR A 480 -7.58 26.29 30.93
C THR A 480 -7.57 27.50 29.98
N GLY A 481 -8.63 27.60 29.14
CA GLY A 481 -9.24 28.92 28.80
C GLY A 481 -9.92 29.18 27.44
N ALA A 482 -11.07 28.55 27.17
CA ALA A 482 -12.26 29.06 26.45
C ALA A 482 -12.19 29.90 25.12
N GLY A 483 -12.70 29.27 24.05
CA GLY A 483 -13.92 29.65 23.30
C GLY A 483 -14.12 31.09 22.78
N ARG A 484 -14.12 31.26 21.44
CA ARG A 484 -14.85 32.35 20.77
C ARG A 484 -15.53 31.89 19.48
N THR A 485 -16.76 32.38 19.34
CA THR A 485 -17.81 31.96 18.42
C THR A 485 -17.70 32.52 17.01
N HIS A 486 -18.28 31.73 16.09
CA HIS A 486 -18.49 31.95 14.66
C HIS A 486 -18.89 33.37 14.24
N ARG A 487 -18.23 33.87 13.19
CA ARG A 487 -18.84 34.76 12.18
C ARG A 487 -18.54 34.19 10.79
N GLY A 488 -19.59 33.99 10.00
CA GLY A 488 -19.54 33.40 8.68
C GLY A 488 -18.63 34.15 7.71
N ARG A 489 -17.81 33.39 6.98
CA ARG A 489 -17.00 33.84 5.85
C ARG A 489 -17.11 32.81 4.72
N PRO A 490 -17.08 33.25 3.44
CA PRO A 490 -17.36 32.40 2.28
C PRO A 490 -16.36 31.24 2.16
N ALA A 491 -16.82 30.10 1.64
CA ALA A 491 -16.15 28.80 1.42
C ALA A 491 -14.62 28.72 1.67
N VAL A 492 -14.19 28.68 2.93
CA VAL A 492 -12.77 28.54 3.35
C VAL A 492 -12.27 27.10 3.17
N MET A 493 -13.15 26.09 3.33
CA MET A 493 -12.75 24.69 3.40
C MET A 493 -12.13 24.14 2.09
N PRO A 494 -12.70 24.36 0.89
CA PRO A 494 -12.09 23.89 -0.35
C PRO A 494 -10.67 24.44 -0.56
N ALA A 495 -10.46 25.73 -0.23
CA ALA A 495 -9.14 26.36 -0.35
C ALA A 495 -8.11 25.75 0.62
N VAL A 496 -8.52 25.44 1.85
CA VAL A 496 -7.66 24.75 2.83
C VAL A 496 -7.25 23.37 2.32
N ILE A 497 -8.19 22.57 1.82
CA ILE A 497 -7.91 21.23 1.29
C ILE A 497 -7.00 21.31 0.05
N ALA A 498 -7.18 22.31 -0.83
CA ALA A 498 -6.29 22.53 -1.97
C ALA A 498 -4.85 22.86 -1.53
N VAL A 499 -4.68 23.66 -0.48
CA VAL A 499 -3.35 23.95 0.10
C VAL A 499 -2.75 22.70 0.74
N VAL A 500 -3.52 21.91 1.46
CA VAL A 500 -3.06 20.62 2.03
C VAL A 500 -2.60 19.68 0.92
N LEU A 501 -3.37 19.55 -0.17
CA LEU A 501 -3.01 18.74 -1.33
C LEU A 501 -1.68 19.21 -1.92
N LEU A 502 -1.49 20.52 -2.09
CA LEU A 502 -0.24 21.07 -2.61
C LEU A 502 0.94 20.83 -1.67
N LEU A 503 0.74 20.94 -0.35
CA LEU A 503 1.75 20.62 0.66
C LEU A 503 2.11 19.13 0.65
N ALA A 504 1.14 18.23 0.46
CA ALA A 504 1.39 16.80 0.32
C ALA A 504 2.19 16.48 -0.95
N VAL A 505 1.89 17.12 -2.08
CA VAL A 505 2.68 17.02 -3.32
C VAL A 505 4.10 17.54 -3.11
N ALA A 506 4.27 18.67 -2.43
CA ALA A 506 5.59 19.21 -2.09
C ALA A 506 6.37 18.26 -1.15
N ALA A 507 5.72 17.69 -0.15
CA ALA A 507 6.31 16.71 0.76
C ALA A 507 6.77 15.46 0.01
N TYR A 508 5.95 14.94 -0.92
CA TYR A 508 6.33 13.82 -1.79
C TYR A 508 7.50 14.18 -2.71
N ALA A 509 7.46 15.35 -3.36
CA ALA A 509 8.53 15.80 -4.24
C ALA A 509 9.87 15.96 -3.50
N CYS A 510 9.84 16.36 -2.21
CA CYS A 510 11.03 16.46 -1.39
C CYS A 510 11.50 15.10 -0.86
N ALA A 511 10.62 14.37 -0.17
CA ALA A 511 10.98 13.11 0.50
C ALA A 511 11.17 11.96 -0.49
N GLY A 512 10.24 11.77 -1.43
CA GLY A 512 10.43 10.81 -2.52
C GLY A 512 11.55 11.24 -3.47
N GLY A 513 11.71 12.54 -3.69
CA GLY A 513 12.71 13.09 -4.62
C GLY A 513 14.16 12.81 -4.23
N THR A 514 14.50 12.82 -2.94
CA THR A 514 15.84 12.40 -2.47
C THR A 514 16.14 10.97 -2.89
N ASP A 515 15.15 10.10 -2.80
CA ASP A 515 15.32 8.69 -3.12
C ASP A 515 15.44 8.46 -4.63
N TYR A 516 14.58 9.12 -5.41
CA TYR A 516 14.64 9.05 -6.88
C TYR A 516 16.01 9.57 -7.39
N GLY A 517 16.53 10.63 -6.75
CA GLY A 517 17.85 11.15 -7.02
C GLY A 517 18.98 10.17 -6.72
N ALA A 518 18.89 9.44 -5.61
CA ALA A 518 19.86 8.41 -5.28
C ALA A 518 19.91 7.31 -6.35
N GLY A 519 18.75 6.91 -6.89
CA GLY A 519 18.66 5.98 -8.02
C GLY A 519 19.24 6.53 -9.33
N PHE A 520 19.10 7.83 -9.60
CA PHE A 520 19.75 8.48 -10.74
C PHE A 520 21.29 8.43 -10.64
N TRP A 521 21.84 8.65 -9.44
CA TRP A 521 23.28 8.57 -9.24
C TRP A 521 23.81 7.13 -9.25
N ASP A 522 22.98 6.13 -8.90
CA ASP A 522 23.31 4.71 -9.06
C ASP A 522 23.49 4.33 -10.55
N LEU A 523 22.65 4.89 -11.42
CA LEU A 523 22.74 4.72 -12.88
C LEU A 523 24.03 5.30 -13.45
N THR A 524 24.37 6.51 -13.00
CA THR A 524 25.47 7.32 -13.55
C THR A 524 26.81 7.12 -12.82
N ALA A 525 26.86 6.22 -11.82
CA ALA A 525 28.08 5.89 -11.07
C ALA A 525 29.18 5.21 -11.91
N GLY A 526 28.87 4.77 -13.14
CA GLY A 526 29.81 4.17 -14.08
C GLY A 526 29.91 2.63 -13.98
N GLY A 527 31.01 2.07 -14.48
CA GLY A 527 31.28 0.62 -14.55
C GLY A 527 31.35 -0.08 -13.19
N ALA A 528 31.55 -1.40 -13.19
CA ALA A 528 31.52 -2.23 -11.97
C ALA A 528 32.54 -1.78 -10.91
N GLU A 529 33.77 -1.45 -11.33
CA GLU A 529 34.84 -0.99 -10.44
C GLU A 529 34.64 0.46 -9.98
N ARG A 530 34.57 1.42 -10.92
CA ARG A 530 34.43 2.85 -10.59
C ARG A 530 33.14 3.19 -9.82
N GLY A 531 32.08 2.42 -10.03
CA GLY A 531 30.79 2.62 -9.37
C GLY A 531 30.64 1.89 -8.03
N LYS A 532 31.55 0.97 -7.66
CA LYS A 532 31.39 0.14 -6.45
C LYS A 532 31.18 0.97 -5.18
N ARG A 533 32.02 1.99 -4.99
CA ARG A 533 32.02 2.84 -3.77
C ARG A 533 30.82 3.80 -3.70
N PRO A 534 30.48 4.58 -4.75
CA PRO A 534 29.27 5.39 -4.74
C PRO A 534 27.99 4.57 -4.54
N ARG A 535 27.90 3.37 -5.16
CA ARG A 535 26.74 2.48 -5.00
C ARG A 535 26.61 1.94 -3.58
N TRP A 536 27.73 1.61 -2.93
CA TRP A 536 27.72 1.20 -1.52
C TRP A 536 27.10 2.29 -0.63
N LEU A 537 27.49 3.56 -0.80
CA LEU A 537 26.94 4.66 -0.01
C LEU A 537 25.44 4.82 -0.25
N ILE A 538 25.02 4.79 -1.52
CA ILE A 538 23.60 4.86 -1.91
C ILE A 538 22.80 3.73 -1.23
N ASP A 539 23.32 2.51 -1.23
CA ASP A 539 22.64 1.34 -0.67
C ASP A 539 22.43 1.44 0.85
N HIS A 540 23.36 2.09 1.55
CA HIS A 540 23.28 2.32 2.99
C HIS A 540 22.40 3.52 3.35
N ALA A 541 22.51 4.61 2.58
CA ALA A 541 21.69 5.82 2.77
C ALA A 541 20.19 5.56 2.53
N MET A 542 19.86 4.69 1.58
CA MET A 542 18.47 4.35 1.24
C MET A 542 17.80 3.36 2.20
N ALA A 543 18.54 2.77 3.15
CA ALA A 543 18.07 1.66 3.97
C ALA A 543 17.03 1.94 5.10
N PRO A 544 16.58 3.17 5.44
CA PRO A 544 15.60 3.34 6.54
C PRO A 544 14.13 3.69 6.23
N VAL A 545 13.81 4.43 5.16
CA VAL A 545 12.50 5.14 5.03
C VAL A 545 11.87 5.01 3.63
N TRP A 546 12.52 4.27 2.73
CA TRP A 546 12.33 4.43 1.29
C TRP A 546 10.91 4.17 0.74
N GLU A 547 10.26 3.06 1.08
CA GLU A 547 8.89 2.80 0.61
C GLU A 547 7.83 3.65 1.33
N VAL A 548 8.16 4.19 2.52
CA VAL A 548 7.23 5.05 3.27
C VAL A 548 6.93 6.32 2.47
N ASN A 549 7.88 6.79 1.66
CA ASN A 549 7.68 7.98 0.85
C ASN A 549 6.65 7.78 -0.27
N ASN A 550 6.45 6.56 -0.75
CA ASN A 550 5.40 6.28 -1.75
C ASN A 550 3.99 6.35 -1.14
N VAL A 551 3.86 6.24 0.18
CA VAL A 551 2.59 6.42 0.88
C VAL A 551 2.03 7.84 0.73
N TRP A 552 2.89 8.84 0.50
CA TRP A 552 2.42 10.19 0.15
C TRP A 552 1.55 10.21 -1.11
N LEU A 553 1.85 9.38 -2.12
CA LEU A 553 1.03 9.31 -3.34
C LEU A 553 -0.38 8.81 -3.04
N VAL A 554 -0.51 7.80 -2.18
CA VAL A 554 -1.81 7.31 -1.73
C VAL A 554 -2.58 8.45 -1.07
N PHE A 555 -1.94 9.18 -0.15
CA PHE A 555 -2.56 10.33 0.52
C PHE A 555 -2.97 11.46 -0.45
N ILE A 556 -2.11 11.78 -1.43
CA ILE A 556 -2.40 12.77 -2.48
C ILE A 556 -3.63 12.35 -3.28
N PHE A 557 -3.71 11.09 -3.71
CA PHE A 557 -4.85 10.63 -4.50
C PHE A 557 -6.14 10.61 -3.68
N VAL A 558 -6.07 10.21 -2.40
CA VAL A 558 -7.23 10.26 -1.48
C VAL A 558 -7.76 11.68 -1.35
N LEU A 559 -6.88 12.67 -1.18
CA LEU A 559 -7.26 14.08 -1.16
C LEU A 559 -7.87 14.51 -2.50
N MET A 560 -7.32 14.06 -3.63
CA MET A 560 -7.84 14.35 -4.96
C MET A 560 -9.23 13.77 -5.17
N TRP A 561 -9.47 12.47 -5.04
CA TRP A 561 -10.79 11.90 -5.37
C TRP A 561 -11.85 12.21 -4.29
N THR A 562 -11.45 12.40 -3.03
CA THR A 562 -12.40 12.72 -1.94
C THR A 562 -12.74 14.20 -1.91
N GLY A 563 -11.72 15.05 -2.11
CA GLY A 563 -11.86 16.51 -2.05
C GLY A 563 -12.25 17.14 -3.38
N PHE A 564 -11.68 16.63 -4.48
CA PHE A 564 -11.86 17.15 -5.83
C PHE A 564 -12.14 16.04 -6.88
N PRO A 565 -13.26 15.30 -6.79
CA PRO A 565 -13.54 14.12 -7.61
C PRO A 565 -13.42 14.37 -9.12
N VAL A 566 -13.93 15.51 -9.58
CA VAL A 566 -13.89 15.90 -11.00
C VAL A 566 -12.46 16.17 -11.47
N PHE A 567 -11.63 16.77 -10.61
CA PHE A 567 -10.21 16.98 -10.89
C PHE A 567 -9.48 15.64 -11.02
N PHE A 568 -9.72 14.72 -10.09
CA PHE A 568 -9.13 13.38 -10.14
C PHE A 568 -9.52 12.63 -11.42
N GLN A 569 -10.82 12.57 -11.75
CA GLN A 569 -11.32 11.95 -12.98
C GLN A 569 -10.62 12.56 -14.21
N THR A 570 -10.59 13.89 -14.30
CA THR A 570 -10.04 14.60 -15.47
C THR A 570 -8.56 14.29 -15.65
N VAL A 571 -7.76 14.34 -14.57
CA VAL A 571 -6.33 14.06 -14.62
C VAL A 571 -6.06 12.63 -15.05
N PHE A 572 -6.76 11.65 -14.49
CA PHE A 572 -6.52 10.23 -14.80
C PHE A 572 -7.06 9.80 -16.17
N SER A 573 -8.11 10.45 -16.68
CA SER A 573 -8.57 10.23 -18.06
C SER A 573 -7.64 10.87 -19.09
N ALA A 574 -7.22 12.12 -18.87
CA ALA A 574 -6.38 12.84 -19.83
C ALA A 574 -4.92 12.36 -19.82
N MET A 575 -4.37 12.04 -18.65
CA MET A 575 -2.96 11.66 -18.45
C MET A 575 -2.78 10.14 -18.29
N TRP A 576 -3.68 9.33 -18.87
CA TRP A 576 -3.69 7.88 -18.68
C TRP A 576 -2.32 7.23 -18.94
N LEU A 577 -1.69 7.55 -20.08
CA LEU A 577 -0.40 6.95 -20.46
C LEU A 577 0.76 7.37 -19.54
N PRO A 578 1.00 8.68 -19.28
CA PRO A 578 1.98 9.10 -18.29
C PRO A 578 1.79 8.45 -16.93
N LEU A 579 0.55 8.43 -16.40
CA LEU A 579 0.27 7.89 -15.08
C LEU A 579 0.44 6.36 -15.04
N ALA A 580 0.07 5.65 -16.10
CA ALA A 580 0.34 4.22 -16.24
C ALA A 580 1.85 3.94 -16.25
N LEU A 581 2.64 4.69 -17.02
CA LEU A 581 4.10 4.56 -17.07
C LEU A 581 4.76 4.94 -15.74
N ALA A 582 4.25 5.95 -15.04
CA ALA A 582 4.70 6.32 -13.71
C ALA A 582 4.44 5.19 -12.70
N ALA A 583 3.25 4.57 -12.76
CA ALA A 583 2.90 3.41 -11.93
C ALA A 583 3.80 2.22 -12.22
N ILE A 584 4.05 1.87 -13.49
CA ILE A 584 4.99 0.81 -13.87
C ILE A 584 6.40 1.10 -13.31
N GLY A 585 6.86 2.35 -13.44
CA GLY A 585 8.14 2.78 -12.86
C GLY A 585 8.18 2.54 -11.36
N LEU A 586 7.11 2.90 -10.63
CA LEU A 586 7.02 2.69 -9.19
C LEU A 586 7.15 1.21 -8.82
N VAL A 587 6.45 0.35 -9.55
CA VAL A 587 6.45 -1.10 -9.31
C VAL A 587 7.82 -1.72 -9.60
N LEU A 588 8.42 -1.38 -10.75
CA LEU A 588 9.76 -1.83 -11.12
C LEU A 588 10.82 -1.40 -10.09
N ARG A 589 10.64 -0.21 -9.50
CA ARG A 589 11.52 0.31 -8.46
C ARG A 589 11.41 -0.53 -7.18
N GLY A 590 10.19 -0.80 -6.72
CA GLY A 590 9.87 -1.70 -5.59
C GLY A 590 10.57 -3.06 -5.73
N ALA A 591 10.46 -3.64 -6.93
CA ALA A 591 11.05 -4.93 -7.24
C ALA A 591 12.59 -4.90 -7.29
N GLY A 592 13.18 -3.86 -7.89
CA GLY A 592 14.62 -3.67 -8.01
C GLY A 592 15.31 -3.64 -6.65
N PHE A 593 14.69 -3.04 -5.64
CA PHE A 593 15.23 -2.98 -4.28
C PHE A 593 15.18 -4.33 -3.55
N ALA A 594 14.04 -5.03 -3.61
CA ALA A 594 13.85 -6.31 -2.92
C ALA A 594 14.92 -7.34 -3.32
N LEU A 595 15.35 -7.33 -4.58
CA LEU A 595 16.34 -8.28 -5.12
C LEU A 595 17.79 -7.81 -5.14
N ARG A 596 18.07 -6.55 -4.76
CA ARG A 596 19.42 -5.98 -4.82
C ARG A 596 20.41 -6.62 -3.83
N LYS A 597 19.98 -6.87 -2.58
CA LYS A 597 20.81 -7.46 -1.51
C LYS A 597 20.94 -9.01 -1.57
N PRO A 598 19.94 -9.76 -2.08
CA PRO A 598 20.02 -11.21 -2.18
C PRO A 598 21.06 -11.80 -3.14
N LEU A 599 21.37 -11.16 -4.27
CA LEU A 599 22.05 -11.81 -5.39
C LEU A 599 23.59 -11.69 -5.34
N ARG A 600 24.27 -12.84 -5.42
CA ARG A 600 25.75 -12.96 -5.48
C ARG A 600 26.30 -12.93 -6.92
N ARG A 601 25.48 -13.16 -7.97
CA ARG A 601 25.94 -13.17 -9.38
C ARG A 601 25.96 -11.76 -9.99
N ILE A 602 27.08 -11.40 -10.63
CA ILE A 602 27.36 -10.08 -11.22
C ILE A 602 26.34 -9.67 -12.30
N ALA A 603 25.95 -10.61 -13.17
CA ALA A 603 24.97 -10.36 -14.23
C ALA A 603 23.57 -10.01 -13.68
N GLY A 604 23.17 -10.66 -12.58
CA GLY A 604 21.93 -10.33 -11.88
C GLY A 604 21.97 -8.91 -11.33
N ARG A 605 23.01 -8.55 -10.56
CA ARG A 605 23.14 -7.20 -9.98
C ARG A 605 23.05 -6.08 -11.03
N ARG A 606 23.56 -6.30 -12.26
CA ARG A 606 23.46 -5.31 -13.35
C ARG A 606 22.04 -5.11 -13.86
N LEU A 607 21.29 -6.20 -14.10
CA LEU A 607 19.92 -6.10 -14.58
C LEU A 607 19.04 -5.39 -13.54
N TYR A 608 19.14 -5.77 -12.26
CA TYR A 608 18.35 -5.16 -11.19
C TYR A 608 18.75 -3.72 -10.89
N GLY A 609 20.06 -3.42 -10.90
CA GLY A 609 20.56 -2.04 -10.81
C GLY A 609 20.05 -1.18 -11.97
N ALA A 610 20.04 -1.71 -13.21
CA ALA A 610 19.49 -1.02 -14.36
C ALA A 610 17.97 -0.80 -14.25
N VAL A 611 17.20 -1.80 -13.81
CA VAL A 611 15.75 -1.68 -13.58
C VAL A 611 15.45 -0.63 -12.51
N PHE A 612 16.19 -0.65 -11.40
CA PHE A 612 16.08 0.33 -10.32
C PHE A 612 16.45 1.75 -10.77
N ALA A 613 17.49 1.87 -11.58
CA ALA A 613 17.93 3.14 -12.14
C ALA A 613 16.94 3.72 -13.17
N ILE A 614 16.46 2.90 -14.12
CA ILE A 614 15.51 3.32 -15.16
C ILE A 614 14.18 3.71 -14.53
N SER A 615 13.69 2.93 -13.57
CA SER A 615 12.47 3.29 -12.82
C SER A 615 12.61 4.59 -12.05
N SER A 616 13.82 4.91 -11.57
CA SER A 616 14.09 6.16 -10.86
C SER A 616 14.07 7.40 -11.78
N LEU A 617 14.14 7.22 -13.10
CA LEU A 617 13.91 8.26 -14.09
C LEU A 617 12.45 8.30 -14.56
N LEU A 618 11.86 7.13 -14.78
CA LEU A 618 10.53 6.96 -15.37
C LEU A 618 9.45 7.65 -14.54
N THR A 619 9.40 7.35 -13.24
CA THR A 619 8.32 7.86 -12.37
C THR A 619 8.38 9.39 -12.20
N PRO A 620 9.51 10.03 -11.83
CA PRO A 620 9.56 11.48 -11.72
C PRO A 620 9.26 12.19 -13.04
N PHE A 621 9.76 11.66 -14.16
CA PHE A 621 9.51 12.24 -15.47
C PHE A 621 8.02 12.28 -15.81
N PHE A 622 7.34 11.13 -15.72
CA PHE A 622 5.95 11.06 -16.14
C PHE A 622 4.98 11.71 -15.15
N LEU A 623 5.29 11.70 -13.84
CA LEU A 623 4.53 12.50 -12.87
C LEU A 623 4.72 14.00 -13.13
N GLY A 624 5.96 14.45 -13.41
CA GLY A 624 6.23 15.82 -13.82
C GLY A 624 5.52 16.20 -15.12
N ALA A 625 5.54 15.33 -16.13
CA ALA A 625 4.87 15.56 -17.41
C ALA A 625 3.34 15.65 -17.27
N ALA A 626 2.74 14.84 -16.38
CA ALA A 626 1.32 14.96 -16.04
C ALA A 626 1.01 16.32 -15.38
N VAL A 627 1.84 16.77 -14.44
CA VAL A 627 1.71 18.10 -13.82
C VAL A 627 1.85 19.22 -14.85
N GLY A 628 2.82 19.14 -15.76
CA GLY A 628 2.97 20.12 -16.84
C GLY A 628 1.80 20.08 -17.85
N GLY A 629 1.17 18.92 -18.04
CA GLY A 629 -0.04 18.77 -18.86
C GLY A 629 -1.21 19.54 -18.27
N ILE A 630 -1.39 19.41 -16.94
CA ILE A 630 -2.35 20.19 -16.16
C ILE A 630 -2.01 21.69 -16.25
N ALA A 631 -0.75 22.07 -16.02
CA ALA A 631 -0.29 23.46 -16.04
C ALA A 631 -0.53 24.13 -17.40
N SER A 632 -0.43 23.38 -18.49
CA SER A 632 -0.66 23.89 -19.84
C SER A 632 -2.14 24.13 -20.19
N GLY A 633 -3.08 23.74 -19.31
CA GLY A 633 -4.52 23.90 -19.54
C GLY A 633 -5.12 22.91 -20.56
N ARG A 634 -4.33 21.94 -21.05
CA ARG A 634 -4.78 20.94 -22.03
C ARG A 634 -5.59 19.78 -21.43
N ALA A 635 -5.55 19.63 -20.10
CA ALA A 635 -6.26 18.59 -19.38
C ALA A 635 -7.64 19.08 -18.91
N VAL A 636 -8.55 19.40 -19.85
CA VAL A 636 -9.88 19.94 -19.54
C VAL A 636 -10.88 18.81 -19.22
N PRO A 637 -11.91 19.00 -18.38
CA PRO A 637 -12.93 17.98 -18.16
C PRO A 637 -13.52 17.44 -19.47
N GLY A 638 -13.54 16.11 -19.62
CA GLY A 638 -13.94 15.42 -20.85
C GLY A 638 -12.81 15.14 -21.86
N THR A 639 -11.57 15.58 -21.59
CA THR A 639 -10.42 15.29 -22.45
C THR A 639 -10.07 13.80 -22.44
N GLU A 640 -9.99 13.20 -23.63
CA GLU A 640 -9.53 11.82 -23.79
C GLU A 640 -7.99 11.71 -23.75
N ALA A 641 -7.50 10.52 -23.40
CA ALA A 641 -6.08 10.22 -23.39
C ALA A 641 -5.46 10.40 -24.79
N SER A 642 -4.56 11.37 -24.92
CA SER A 642 -3.89 11.68 -26.19
C SER A 642 -2.45 12.14 -25.96
N ALA A 643 -1.59 11.95 -26.96
CA ALA A 643 -0.22 12.46 -26.92
C ALA A 643 -0.19 13.98 -26.67
N HIS A 644 -1.07 14.72 -27.36
CA HIS A 644 -1.17 16.18 -27.22
C HIS A 644 -1.39 16.64 -25.76
N ALA A 645 -2.12 15.85 -24.97
CA ALA A 645 -2.41 16.21 -23.58
C ALA A 645 -1.14 16.25 -22.69
N TRP A 646 -0.13 15.43 -22.98
CA TRP A 646 1.04 15.25 -22.10
C TRP A 646 2.41 15.38 -22.78
N SER A 647 2.50 15.42 -24.10
CA SER A 647 3.77 15.52 -24.84
C SER A 647 4.04 16.93 -25.39
N ASN A 648 3.45 17.96 -24.77
CA ASN A 648 3.68 19.35 -25.12
C ASN A 648 4.98 19.90 -24.48
N PRO A 649 5.51 21.04 -24.95
CA PRO A 649 6.76 21.60 -24.44
C PRO A 649 6.75 21.84 -22.92
N THR A 650 5.63 22.32 -22.36
CA THR A 650 5.48 22.51 -20.91
C THR A 650 5.57 21.18 -20.17
N SER A 651 4.83 20.15 -20.58
CA SER A 651 4.89 18.81 -19.97
C SER A 651 6.28 18.21 -20.00
N ILE A 652 6.97 18.26 -21.15
CA ILE A 652 8.31 17.68 -21.27
C ILE A 652 9.29 18.41 -20.33
N LEU A 653 9.23 19.74 -20.27
CA LEU A 653 10.07 20.52 -19.36
C LEU A 653 9.78 20.25 -17.88
N PHE A 654 8.51 20.12 -17.49
CA PHE A 654 8.17 19.72 -16.12
C PHE A 654 8.73 18.32 -15.78
N GLY A 655 8.65 17.37 -16.72
CA GLY A 655 9.26 16.05 -16.54
C GLY A 655 10.78 16.10 -16.38
N LEU A 656 11.47 16.90 -17.19
CA LEU A 656 12.92 17.10 -17.09
C LEU A 656 13.32 17.82 -15.78
N ILE A 657 12.58 18.86 -15.39
CA ILE A 657 12.76 19.57 -14.12
C ILE A 657 12.56 18.61 -12.95
N ALA A 658 11.57 17.71 -13.00
CA ALA A 658 11.37 16.71 -11.98
C ALA A 658 12.59 15.78 -11.84
N ILE A 659 13.15 15.26 -12.95
CA ILE A 659 14.39 14.45 -12.91
C ILE A 659 15.55 15.25 -12.30
N VAL A 660 15.79 16.48 -12.77
CA VAL A 660 16.94 17.27 -12.30
C VAL A 660 16.76 17.69 -10.83
N SER A 661 15.54 17.98 -10.39
CA SER A 661 15.21 18.29 -8.99
C SER A 661 15.46 17.10 -8.07
N THR A 662 15.07 15.88 -8.50
CA THR A 662 15.35 14.67 -7.73
C THR A 662 16.85 14.38 -7.70
N ALA A 663 17.56 14.47 -8.84
CA ALA A 663 19.01 14.32 -8.90
C ALA A 663 19.75 15.32 -8.00
N PHE A 664 19.32 16.59 -7.98
CA PHE A 664 19.84 17.62 -7.10
C PHE A 664 19.65 17.27 -5.62
N LEU A 665 18.42 16.95 -5.20
CA LEU A 665 18.11 16.53 -3.82
C LEU A 665 18.94 15.31 -3.40
N GLY A 666 18.97 14.28 -4.24
CA GLY A 666 19.74 13.07 -3.98
C GLY A 666 21.24 13.36 -3.79
N ALA A 667 21.84 14.21 -4.63
CA ALA A 667 23.26 14.55 -4.50
C ALA A 667 23.56 15.32 -3.20
N VAL A 668 22.70 16.26 -2.80
CA VAL A 668 22.87 17.02 -1.55
C VAL A 668 22.77 16.10 -0.33
N PHE A 669 21.79 15.20 -0.32
CA PHE A 669 21.62 14.26 0.79
C PHE A 669 22.78 13.28 0.86
N LEU A 670 23.17 12.69 -0.27
CA LEU A 670 24.31 11.77 -0.37
C LEU A 670 25.64 12.43 0.00
N ALA A 671 25.85 13.72 -0.31
CA ALA A 671 27.04 14.44 0.14
C ALA A 671 27.09 14.56 1.67
N GLY A 672 25.96 14.84 2.32
CA GLY A 672 25.87 14.83 3.79
C GLY A 672 25.98 13.41 4.36
N ASP A 673 25.46 12.41 3.67
CA ASP A 673 25.50 11.02 4.12
C ASP A 673 26.91 10.45 3.98
N ALA A 674 27.68 10.88 2.99
CA ALA A 674 29.10 10.55 2.88
C ALA A 674 29.89 11.02 4.12
N VAL A 675 29.55 12.19 4.70
CA VAL A 675 30.13 12.63 5.98
C VAL A 675 29.64 11.75 7.12
N ARG A 676 28.33 11.50 7.20
CA ARG A 676 27.68 10.70 8.25
C ARG A 676 28.18 9.25 8.31
N PHE A 677 28.42 8.64 7.16
CA PHE A 677 28.89 7.25 7.02
C PHE A 677 30.42 7.13 6.95
N GLY A 678 31.18 8.20 7.23
CA GLY A 678 32.65 8.14 7.28
C GLY A 678 33.34 7.89 5.92
N ALA A 679 32.75 8.36 4.82
CA ALA A 679 33.28 8.24 3.46
C ALA A 679 33.74 9.61 2.90
N PRO A 680 34.83 10.20 3.42
CA PRO A 680 35.25 11.57 3.12
C PRO A 680 35.63 11.78 1.64
N ASP A 681 36.05 10.74 0.94
CA ASP A 681 36.39 10.77 -0.48
C ASP A 681 35.15 10.97 -1.37
N LEU A 682 33.98 10.50 -0.94
CA LEU A 682 32.72 10.63 -1.69
C LEU A 682 32.05 11.99 -1.46
N VAL A 683 32.44 12.74 -0.43
CA VAL A 683 31.89 14.08 -0.14
C VAL A 683 32.12 15.01 -1.32
N GLY A 684 33.35 15.07 -1.84
CA GLY A 684 33.69 15.89 -3.01
C GLY A 684 32.96 15.42 -4.28
N TYR A 685 32.84 14.09 -4.45
CA TYR A 685 32.18 13.46 -5.58
C TYR A 685 30.70 13.85 -5.72
N PHE A 686 29.94 13.79 -4.61
CA PHE A 686 28.52 14.15 -4.58
C PHE A 686 28.30 15.66 -4.51
N ARG A 687 29.20 16.42 -3.86
CA ARG A 687 29.15 17.88 -3.84
C ARG A 687 29.19 18.48 -5.25
N TRP A 688 30.11 18.04 -6.10
CA TRP A 688 30.19 18.55 -7.48
C TRP A 688 28.97 18.19 -8.32
N ARG A 689 28.39 17.01 -8.10
CA ARG A 689 27.12 16.59 -8.72
C ARG A 689 25.94 17.43 -8.25
N ALA A 690 25.90 17.78 -6.97
CA ALA A 690 24.89 18.67 -6.41
C ALA A 690 24.98 20.07 -7.04
N LEU A 691 26.19 20.64 -7.13
CA LEU A 691 26.41 21.94 -7.78
C LEU A 691 26.06 21.91 -9.28
N GLY A 692 26.48 20.86 -10.00
CA GLY A 692 26.14 20.69 -11.41
C GLY A 692 24.63 20.56 -11.65
N SER A 693 23.94 19.80 -10.80
CA SER A 693 22.48 19.64 -10.89
C SER A 693 21.73 20.92 -10.52
N LEU A 694 22.27 21.71 -9.58
CA LEU A 694 21.72 23.03 -9.23
C LEU A 694 21.82 24.01 -10.41
N VAL A 695 22.95 24.03 -11.12
CA VAL A 695 23.11 24.84 -12.34
C VAL A 695 22.15 24.37 -13.43
N ALA A 696 22.05 23.06 -13.66
CA ALA A 696 21.11 22.50 -14.62
C ALA A 696 19.66 22.85 -14.28
N LEU A 697 19.29 22.82 -12.99
CA LEU A 697 17.97 23.20 -12.50
C LEU A 697 17.68 24.68 -12.77
N ALA A 698 18.65 25.57 -12.52
CA ALA A 698 18.52 27.00 -12.81
C ALA A 698 18.33 27.28 -14.31
N VAL A 699 19.09 26.59 -15.17
CA VAL A 699 18.95 26.69 -16.64
C VAL A 699 17.58 26.21 -17.09
N LEU A 700 17.13 25.03 -16.63
CA LEU A 700 15.81 24.51 -16.98
C LEU A 700 14.68 25.40 -16.44
N ALA A 701 14.81 25.98 -15.25
CA ALA A 701 13.84 26.91 -14.71
C ALA A 701 13.73 28.19 -15.55
N ALA A 702 14.87 28.73 -16.04
CA ALA A 702 14.88 29.87 -16.96
C ALA A 702 14.20 29.53 -18.30
N ILE A 703 14.52 28.37 -18.88
CA ILE A 703 13.86 27.88 -20.10
C ILE A 703 12.36 27.71 -19.86
N MET A 704 11.96 27.13 -18.73
CA MET A 704 10.56 26.94 -18.39
C MET A 704 9.80 28.26 -18.30
N LEU A 705 10.41 29.31 -17.72
CA LEU A 705 9.78 30.63 -17.67
C LEU A 705 9.58 31.22 -19.09
N THR A 706 10.49 30.94 -20.03
CA THR A 706 10.29 31.38 -21.42
C THR A 706 9.23 30.57 -22.16
N VAL A 707 9.20 29.24 -21.98
CA VAL A 707 8.24 28.35 -22.67
C VAL A 707 6.83 28.52 -22.13
N THR A 708 6.66 28.64 -20.80
CA THR A 708 5.34 28.90 -20.20
C THR A 708 4.73 30.22 -20.68
N ARG A 709 5.55 31.22 -21.09
CA ARG A 709 5.03 32.48 -21.62
C ARG A 709 4.14 32.29 -22.85
N SER A 710 4.50 31.35 -23.73
CA SER A 710 3.72 31.03 -24.93
C SER A 710 2.76 29.86 -24.73
N ASP A 711 3.18 28.82 -24.01
CA ASP A 711 2.47 27.54 -23.94
C ASP A 711 1.52 27.43 -22.73
N ALA A 712 1.73 28.22 -21.67
CA ALA A 712 0.90 28.26 -20.47
C ALA A 712 0.78 29.68 -19.87
N PRO A 713 0.20 30.67 -20.60
CA PRO A 713 0.29 32.09 -20.23
C PRO A 713 -0.28 32.42 -18.85
N HIS A 714 -1.33 31.70 -18.44
CA HIS A 714 -1.95 31.88 -17.12
C HIS A 714 -0.98 31.53 -15.98
N VAL A 715 -0.32 30.37 -16.08
CA VAL A 715 0.68 29.93 -15.10
C VAL A 715 1.89 30.84 -15.13
N TRP A 716 2.33 31.29 -16.32
CA TRP A 716 3.41 32.26 -16.45
C TRP A 716 3.13 33.57 -15.70
N HIS A 717 1.92 34.11 -15.86
CA HIS A 717 1.52 35.33 -15.15
C HIS A 717 1.53 35.11 -13.63
N GLY A 718 1.00 33.98 -13.15
CA GLY A 718 1.01 33.62 -11.73
C GLY A 718 2.40 33.37 -11.15
N LEU A 719 3.36 32.89 -11.94
CA LEU A 719 4.76 32.72 -11.53
C LEU A 719 5.55 34.03 -11.48
N THR A 720 5.16 35.01 -12.30
CA THR A 720 5.85 36.31 -12.43
C THR A 720 5.23 37.41 -11.56
N HIS A 721 4.05 37.18 -10.99
CA HIS A 721 3.33 38.17 -10.18
C HIS A 721 2.83 37.58 -8.84
N GLY A 722 2.54 38.45 -7.88
CA GLY A 722 1.88 38.08 -6.62
C GLY A 722 2.64 37.04 -5.77
N VAL A 723 1.89 36.10 -5.18
CA VAL A 723 2.44 35.08 -4.26
C VAL A 723 3.36 34.10 -4.99
N GLY A 724 3.09 33.78 -6.26
CA GLY A 724 3.93 32.88 -7.03
C GLY A 724 5.34 33.46 -7.24
N LEU A 725 5.45 34.74 -7.57
CA LEU A 725 6.75 35.43 -7.66
C LEU A 725 7.52 35.36 -6.33
N GLY A 726 6.85 35.59 -5.20
CA GLY A 726 7.47 35.48 -3.88
C GLY A 726 8.06 34.08 -3.62
N LEU A 727 7.35 33.03 -4.02
CA LEU A 727 7.83 31.65 -3.89
C LEU A 727 8.95 31.30 -4.89
N VAL A 728 8.92 31.86 -6.10
CA VAL A 728 10.03 31.75 -7.08
C VAL A 728 11.28 32.44 -6.54
N ILE A 729 11.16 33.64 -5.97
CA ILE A 729 12.26 34.35 -5.32
C ILE A 729 12.81 33.52 -4.15
N LEU A 730 11.92 32.95 -3.31
CA LEU A 730 12.32 32.07 -2.21
C LEU A 730 13.10 30.85 -2.73
N ALA A 731 12.64 30.21 -3.80
CA ALA A 731 13.36 29.10 -4.44
C ALA A 731 14.75 29.54 -4.93
N GLY A 732 14.87 30.74 -5.52
CA GLY A 732 16.13 31.34 -5.94
C GLY A 732 17.09 31.61 -4.77
N VAL A 733 16.58 32.20 -3.68
CA VAL A 733 17.35 32.45 -2.45
C VAL A 733 17.84 31.13 -1.84
N CYS A 734 16.97 30.13 -1.72
CA CYS A 734 17.32 28.79 -1.26
C CYS A 734 18.36 28.12 -2.18
N SER A 735 18.31 28.37 -3.48
CA SER A 735 19.27 27.83 -4.45
C SER A 735 20.67 28.44 -4.24
N LEU A 736 20.74 29.77 -4.11
CA LEU A 736 21.99 30.48 -3.81
C LEU A 736 22.55 30.06 -2.45
N ALA A 737 21.69 29.97 -1.43
CA ALA A 737 22.08 29.50 -0.10
C ALA A 737 22.63 28.08 -0.15
N THR A 738 21.99 27.16 -0.88
CA THR A 738 22.47 25.78 -1.03
C THR A 738 23.82 25.73 -1.73
N GLY A 739 23.98 26.46 -2.84
CA GLY A 739 25.27 26.52 -3.55
C GLY A 739 26.39 27.04 -2.66
N TRP A 740 26.15 28.12 -1.92
CA TRP A 740 27.11 28.70 -0.98
C TRP A 740 27.44 27.75 0.19
N LEU A 741 26.42 27.12 0.77
CA LEU A 741 26.57 26.17 1.87
C LEU A 741 27.29 24.89 1.45
N LEU A 742 27.12 24.42 0.21
CA LEU A 742 27.87 23.28 -0.36
C LEU A 742 29.35 23.62 -0.57
N LEU A 743 29.65 24.85 -0.98
CA LEU A 743 31.04 25.32 -1.13
C LEU A 743 31.76 25.44 0.22
N ARG A 744 31.01 25.75 1.30
CA ARG A 744 31.51 25.75 2.67
C ARG A 744 31.39 24.36 3.31
N ARG A 745 32.23 24.04 4.30
CA ARG A 745 32.08 22.81 5.10
C ARG A 745 30.96 22.99 6.15
N SER A 746 29.74 23.26 5.69
CA SER A 746 28.57 23.42 6.57
C SER A 746 27.85 22.08 6.77
N GLY A 747 27.42 21.79 8.02
CA GLY A 747 26.86 20.50 8.43
C GLY A 747 25.52 20.13 7.77
N ALA A 748 24.42 20.11 8.54
CA ALA A 748 23.11 19.67 8.01
C ALA A 748 22.36 20.74 7.16
N TRP A 749 22.81 21.99 7.19
CA TRP A 749 22.15 23.13 6.55
C TRP A 749 21.90 23.01 5.04
N PRO A 750 22.81 22.45 4.20
CA PRO A 750 22.56 22.28 2.77
C PRO A 750 21.31 21.44 2.47
N ARG A 751 20.98 20.46 3.31
CA ARG A 751 19.78 19.62 3.12
C ARG A 751 18.50 20.41 3.29
N ILE A 752 18.44 21.27 4.31
CA ILE A 752 17.27 22.11 4.61
C ILE A 752 17.03 23.10 3.47
N THR A 753 18.09 23.79 3.01
CA THR A 753 17.96 24.75 1.92
C THR A 753 17.62 24.07 0.59
N ALA A 754 18.16 22.87 0.31
CA ALA A 754 17.82 22.10 -0.88
C ALA A 754 16.35 21.65 -0.90
N VAL A 755 15.82 21.20 0.23
CA VAL A 755 14.38 20.94 0.41
C VAL A 755 13.57 22.22 0.17
N GLY A 756 14.05 23.35 0.69
CA GLY A 756 13.46 24.68 0.44
C GLY A 756 13.37 25.04 -1.04
N VAL A 757 14.37 24.70 -1.86
CA VAL A 757 14.33 24.92 -3.33
C VAL A 757 13.17 24.19 -3.97
N VAL A 758 13.08 22.87 -3.75
CA VAL A 758 12.08 22.01 -4.40
C VAL A 758 10.68 22.29 -3.86
N ALA A 759 10.53 22.43 -2.54
CA ALA A 759 9.25 22.77 -1.91
C ALA A 759 8.72 24.12 -2.41
N ALA A 760 9.56 25.16 -2.44
CA ALA A 760 9.14 26.48 -2.93
C ALA A 760 8.78 26.45 -4.42
N ALA A 761 9.49 25.69 -5.25
CA ALA A 761 9.17 25.55 -6.68
C ALA A 761 7.79 24.87 -6.90
N VAL A 762 7.51 23.78 -6.19
CA VAL A 762 6.20 23.09 -6.25
C VAL A 762 5.08 24.01 -5.73
N LEU A 763 5.31 24.70 -4.62
CA LEU A 763 4.36 25.65 -4.06
C LEU A 763 4.12 26.84 -4.99
N ALA A 764 5.15 27.34 -5.67
CA ALA A 764 5.05 28.42 -6.65
C ALA A 764 4.14 28.04 -7.81
N TRP A 765 4.28 26.83 -8.35
CA TRP A 765 3.39 26.31 -9.38
C TRP A 765 1.93 26.26 -8.91
N GLY A 766 1.65 25.65 -7.75
CA GLY A 766 0.28 25.57 -7.25
C GLY A 766 -0.31 26.93 -6.88
N ALA A 767 0.52 27.89 -6.46
CA ALA A 767 0.09 29.28 -6.24
C ALA A 767 -0.18 30.02 -7.56
N ALA A 768 0.58 29.73 -8.61
CA ALA A 768 0.48 30.39 -9.92
C ALA A 768 -0.82 30.08 -10.67
N GLN A 769 -1.43 28.91 -10.41
CA GLN A 769 -2.69 28.52 -11.05
C GLN A 769 -3.95 28.98 -10.29
N ARG A 770 -3.83 29.71 -9.18
CA ARG A 770 -5.00 30.15 -8.39
C ARG A 770 -5.92 31.06 -9.23
N PRO A 771 -7.26 30.93 -9.10
CA PRO A 771 -8.03 30.07 -8.18
C PRO A 771 -8.35 28.67 -8.75
N TYR A 772 -7.63 28.21 -9.77
CA TYR A 772 -7.91 27.00 -10.52
C TYR A 772 -7.17 25.75 -10.03
N LEU A 773 -7.85 24.60 -10.12
CA LEU A 773 -7.23 23.27 -10.05
C LEU A 773 -6.69 22.87 -11.43
N ILE A 774 -7.44 23.19 -12.48
CA ILE A 774 -7.01 23.10 -13.88
C ILE A 774 -7.15 24.50 -14.47
N PRO A 775 -6.04 25.13 -14.90
CA PRO A 775 -6.04 26.49 -15.44
C PRO A 775 -7.19 26.72 -16.41
N THR A 776 -7.93 27.82 -16.22
CA THR A 776 -9.01 28.31 -17.09
C THR A 776 -10.25 27.42 -17.26
N SER A 777 -10.31 26.24 -16.63
CA SER A 777 -11.40 25.28 -16.86
C SER A 777 -12.06 24.73 -15.59
N LEU A 778 -11.33 24.59 -14.49
CA LEU A 778 -11.89 24.05 -13.23
C LEU A 778 -11.37 24.83 -12.03
N THR A 779 -12.24 25.60 -11.38
CA THR A 779 -11.89 26.31 -10.14
C THR A 779 -11.84 25.37 -8.94
N VAL A 780 -11.15 25.77 -7.88
CA VAL A 780 -11.16 25.04 -6.59
C VAL A 780 -12.57 24.91 -6.02
N ALA A 781 -13.43 25.91 -6.24
CA ALA A 781 -14.81 25.87 -5.77
C ALA A 781 -15.67 24.90 -6.59
N ASP A 782 -15.54 24.93 -7.92
CA ASP A 782 -16.36 24.09 -8.82
C ASP A 782 -15.96 22.62 -8.79
N GLY A 783 -14.66 22.35 -8.57
CA GLY A 783 -14.15 20.99 -8.44
C GLY A 783 -14.44 20.33 -7.08
N ALA A 784 -14.91 21.09 -6.09
CA ALA A 784 -15.02 20.65 -4.71
C ALA A 784 -16.15 19.63 -4.49
N ALA A 785 -15.88 18.62 -3.66
CA ALA A 785 -16.89 17.68 -3.18
C ALA A 785 -17.89 18.34 -2.21
N ALA A 786 -18.91 17.58 -1.79
CA ALA A 786 -19.89 18.03 -0.81
C ALA A 786 -19.22 18.59 0.46
N ALA A 787 -19.77 19.69 1.00
CA ALA A 787 -19.18 20.41 2.13
C ALA A 787 -19.03 19.57 3.40
N SER A 788 -19.84 18.53 3.59
CA SER A 788 -19.69 17.55 4.69
C SER A 788 -18.49 16.63 4.47
N SER A 789 -18.32 16.11 3.25
CA SER A 789 -17.14 15.32 2.86
C SER A 789 -15.85 16.10 3.03
N LEU A 790 -15.83 17.38 2.64
CA LEU A 790 -14.66 18.25 2.85
C LEU A 790 -14.34 18.51 4.33
N ARG A 791 -15.38 18.71 5.16
CA ARG A 791 -15.20 18.86 6.61
C ARG A 791 -14.61 17.59 7.24
N TRP A 792 -15.10 16.43 6.82
CA TRP A 792 -14.54 15.15 7.24
C TRP A 792 -13.10 14.96 6.78
N LEU A 793 -12.82 15.23 5.50
CA LEU A 793 -11.47 15.16 4.95
C LEU A 793 -10.50 16.09 5.68
N GLY A 794 -10.94 17.29 6.04
CA GLY A 794 -10.19 18.24 6.85
C GLY A 794 -9.90 17.70 8.26
N LEU A 795 -10.89 17.10 8.93
CA LEU A 795 -10.71 16.45 10.23
C LEU A 795 -9.71 15.29 10.14
N VAL A 796 -9.87 14.41 9.16
CA VAL A 796 -8.99 13.26 8.92
C VAL A 796 -7.56 13.72 8.63
N THR A 797 -7.40 14.77 7.82
CA THR A 797 -6.09 15.38 7.55
C THR A 797 -5.47 15.95 8.81
N LEU A 798 -6.25 16.63 9.66
CA LEU A 798 -5.76 17.15 10.94
C LEU A 798 -5.30 16.01 11.86
N VAL A 799 -6.09 14.94 11.98
CA VAL A 799 -5.70 13.73 12.73
C VAL A 799 -4.43 13.14 12.15
N ALA A 800 -4.32 13.01 10.83
CA ALA A 800 -3.12 12.53 10.16
C ALA A 800 -1.89 13.39 10.53
N ALA A 801 -2.01 14.71 10.46
CA ALA A 801 -0.92 15.62 10.82
C ALA A 801 -0.50 15.49 12.30
N LEU A 802 -1.46 15.35 13.20
CA LEU A 802 -1.22 15.23 14.65
C LEU A 802 -0.64 13.88 15.06
N VAL A 803 -0.93 12.80 14.33
CA VAL A 803 -0.49 11.44 14.70
C VAL A 803 0.72 10.99 13.87
N VAL A 804 0.69 11.19 12.55
CA VAL A 804 1.77 10.78 11.64
C VAL A 804 2.96 11.74 11.74
N GLY A 805 2.72 13.04 11.89
CA GLY A 805 3.78 14.06 11.96
C GLY A 805 4.81 13.81 13.06
N PRO A 806 4.40 13.66 14.34
CA PRO A 806 5.32 13.33 15.43
C PRO A 806 6.01 11.98 15.26
N ALA A 807 5.30 10.97 14.72
CA ALA A 807 5.88 9.66 14.45
C ALA A 807 6.97 9.73 13.37
N LEU A 808 6.75 10.50 12.31
CA LEU A 808 7.75 10.76 11.28
C LEU A 808 8.96 11.51 11.86
N ALA A 809 8.73 12.54 12.67
CA ALA A 809 9.80 13.26 13.34
C ALA A 809 10.64 12.33 14.22
N LEU A 810 9.99 11.41 14.96
CA LEU A 810 10.68 10.40 15.75
C LEU A 810 11.46 9.41 14.87
N LEU A 811 10.89 8.97 13.74
CA LEU A 811 11.59 8.10 12.79
C LEU A 811 12.84 8.76 12.22
N TYR A 812 12.74 10.01 11.74
CA TYR A 812 13.87 10.76 11.23
C TYR A 812 14.89 11.08 12.32
N TRP A 813 14.46 11.36 13.55
CA TRP A 813 15.36 11.53 14.70
C TRP A 813 16.12 10.24 15.00
N LEU A 814 15.41 9.11 15.07
CA LEU A 814 16.01 7.81 15.28
C LEU A 814 17.01 7.48 14.19
N ASP A 815 16.68 7.78 12.92
CA ASP A 815 17.61 7.60 11.80
C ASP A 815 18.88 8.45 12.03
N THR A 816 18.72 9.76 12.12
CA THR A 816 19.82 10.73 12.15
C THR A 816 20.74 10.62 13.38
N HIS A 817 20.24 10.17 14.54
CA HIS A 817 20.99 10.11 15.80
C HIS A 817 21.45 8.70 16.20
N GLY A 818 21.25 7.69 15.35
CA GLY A 818 21.78 6.35 15.63
C GLY A 818 23.28 6.27 15.39
N GLU A 819 24.06 5.84 16.39
CA GLU A 819 25.45 5.43 16.20
C GLU A 819 25.53 4.24 15.23
N LEU A 820 26.51 4.27 14.33
CA LEU A 820 26.69 3.31 13.24
C LEU A 820 28.11 2.75 13.26
N GLU A 821 28.24 1.46 12.95
CA GLU A 821 29.53 0.77 12.84
C GLU A 821 30.35 1.33 11.65
N PRO A 822 31.66 1.52 11.82
CA PRO A 822 32.57 1.87 10.74
C PRO A 822 32.73 0.73 9.72
N LEU A 823 33.13 1.07 8.50
CA LEU A 823 33.49 0.14 7.42
C LEU A 823 34.42 -0.98 7.93
N SER A 824 34.03 -2.25 7.73
CA SER A 824 34.96 -3.37 7.88
C SER A 824 35.57 -3.73 6.52
N ASP A 825 36.85 -4.10 6.50
CA ASP A 825 37.52 -4.56 5.28
C ASP A 825 36.85 -5.82 4.67
N ALA A 826 36.07 -6.56 5.47
CA ALA A 826 35.29 -7.71 5.02
C ALA A 826 34.13 -7.31 4.09
N ASP A 827 33.59 -6.09 4.22
CA ASP A 827 32.54 -5.58 3.32
C ASP A 827 33.08 -5.20 1.94
N LEU A 828 34.40 -5.02 1.83
CA LEU A 828 35.10 -4.62 0.60
C LEU A 828 35.72 -5.81 -0.15
N ARG A 829 36.06 -6.91 0.53
CA ARG A 829 36.62 -8.14 -0.06
C ARG A 829 35.51 -9.06 -0.58
N THR A 830 35.46 -9.21 -1.90
CA THR A 830 34.47 -10.06 -2.59
C THR A 830 35.02 -11.41 -3.06
N GLU A 831 36.18 -11.83 -2.57
CA GLU A 831 36.71 -13.18 -2.84
C GLU A 831 37.16 -13.83 -1.53
N PRO A 832 36.85 -15.12 -1.31
CA PRO A 832 37.66 -15.92 -0.42
C PRO A 832 39.00 -16.14 -1.15
N ASP A 833 40.07 -15.51 -0.66
CA ASP A 833 41.42 -15.98 -0.96
C ASP A 833 41.49 -17.42 -0.48
N HIS A 834 41.37 -18.36 -1.41
CA HIS A 834 41.97 -19.67 -1.26
C HIS A 834 43.46 -19.50 -1.53
N GLU A 835 44.16 -18.84 -0.61
CA GLU A 835 45.59 -19.11 -0.44
C GLU A 835 45.70 -20.38 0.38
N ASP A 836 46.05 -21.45 -0.32
CA ASP A 836 46.41 -22.75 0.22
C ASP A 836 47.65 -22.58 1.11
N PRO A 837 47.59 -22.80 2.44
CA PRO A 837 48.79 -22.86 3.23
C PRO A 837 49.29 -24.30 3.16
N THR A 838 50.41 -24.50 2.47
CA THR A 838 51.26 -25.71 2.44
C THR A 838 50.81 -26.87 1.54
N GLY A 839 51.61 -27.16 0.51
CA GLY A 839 51.60 -28.45 -0.19
C GLY A 839 51.71 -28.37 -1.70
#